data_AF-A0A2U0ABR6-F1
#
_entry.id   AF-A0A2U0ABR6-F1
#
_cell.length_a   1.000
_cell.length_b   1.000
_cell.length_c   1.000
_cell.angle_alpha   90.00
_cell.angle_beta   90.00
_cell.angle_gamma   90.00
#
_symmetry.space_group_name_H-M   'P 1'
#
loop_
_entity.id
_entity.type
_entity.pdbx_description
1 polymer ?
#
loop_
_entity_poly.entity_id
_entity_poly.type
_entity_poly.pdbx_seq_one_letter_code
_entity_poly.pdbx_strand_id
1 'polypeptide(L)'
;MSVDFSEYINCLDENDHEHLEALESSYHEAQRVMSPRGLQNYLEGMRAFCTLGRGQDLVLTYVQEIPGVAKEVGEDIIPDLVEAMMKLASHTSGSVITLIVANLPLAASRLGDAEVMRGFLKLLHQMTGKAPRGLRPMMENLDELLSKLTLGGLRRWVMWGAQAHQRDLDGQLAYFGLQTESSRSILQSERRGTLFIDNQRKLNFYLRALWARAFFMRPTAGDFESRQGIRPYIEDFQIHVPDAFDPFRGVDGMEVYRATAAHAAAHMVYTRQPISAEQLSQAQMRMIELFEDARVEYLAYSEFPGLRKLWLQFFTSEPGENDEFGKPHETMDLMLRTTRAIMDRDYRDEIDIINQVADEFVTKLEEDPYDPRLSWMAGVDFYNKIVEIAKIPSVRILSEWPIPYRDDNRYFWDFSENMFESQGIDYLPTSQQTVRRYVSLMEFVNDLDSEMTHDNPDEILVLATELFPYEDMGVSYNQMEGVEPVSDPYHYNEWDYHVQLARPDWATVIERKQGRGDPEMMDEILTKHKPIASRIRHLIDALQPQGIVRRRGYEEGEELDLNAAIRAMIDIRRGVMPDPRINIRVTRHIRDLSIVLLLDLSESTNEKIGDIAEGEEGYEDQDSILDLTRESAGLLSWAIDSIGDSFAVHGFASDGRHDVQYYRFKDFEQSYDDEAKSRMAGMQGGLSTRMGAALRHAGWHLTQQNAQKRLVLLVTDGEPADIDERDPQYLRHDTKKAVEDLAMQGVYTYCLTLDPNADRYVARIFGENGYSIVDNVERLPERLPSVFAALTG
;
A
#
# COMPACT_ATOMS: atom_id res chain seq x y z
N MET A 1 24.43 7.21 -12.33
CA MET A 1 25.80 6.67 -12.46
C MET A 1 25.75 5.36 -13.24
N SER A 2 26.76 5.06 -14.06
CA SER A 2 26.98 3.70 -14.57
C SER A 2 27.57 2.87 -13.42
N VAL A 3 26.98 1.72 -13.12
CA VAL A 3 27.56 0.79 -12.15
C VAL A 3 28.83 0.19 -12.74
N ASP A 4 29.90 0.16 -11.95
CA ASP A 4 31.11 -0.56 -12.34
C ASP A 4 30.90 -2.06 -12.09
N PHE A 5 30.65 -2.81 -13.16
CA PHE A 5 30.42 -4.25 -13.08
C PHE A 5 31.67 -5.06 -12.78
N SER A 6 32.86 -4.46 -12.87
CA SER A 6 34.14 -5.14 -12.63
C SER A 6 34.24 -5.72 -11.21
N GLU A 7 33.62 -5.07 -10.23
CA GLU A 7 33.60 -5.54 -8.83
C GLU A 7 32.72 -6.78 -8.60
N TYR A 8 31.82 -7.10 -9.54
CA TYR A 8 30.82 -8.17 -9.37
C TYR A 8 31.05 -9.34 -10.33
N ILE A 9 31.81 -9.13 -11.40
CA ILE A 9 31.87 -10.06 -12.53
C ILE A 9 33.31 -10.37 -12.97
N ASN A 10 34.12 -10.85 -12.02
CA ASN A 10 35.49 -11.32 -12.27
C ASN A 10 35.60 -12.53 -13.24
N CYS A 11 34.46 -13.11 -13.65
CA CYS A 11 34.40 -14.31 -14.47
C CYS A 11 34.00 -14.09 -15.94
N LEU A 12 33.57 -12.87 -16.32
CA LEU A 12 33.29 -12.49 -17.70
C LEU A 12 34.45 -11.65 -18.26
N ASP A 13 34.67 -11.71 -19.57
CA ASP A 13 35.66 -10.84 -20.24
C ASP A 13 35.02 -9.47 -20.49
N GLU A 14 35.48 -8.45 -19.77
CA GLU A 14 35.01 -7.06 -19.88
C GLU A 14 35.25 -6.47 -21.28
N ASN A 15 36.13 -7.08 -22.09
CA ASN A 15 36.39 -6.63 -23.45
C ASN A 15 35.38 -7.20 -24.47
N ASP A 16 34.48 -8.10 -24.05
CA ASP A 16 33.44 -8.63 -24.91
C ASP A 16 32.21 -7.71 -24.89
N HIS A 17 32.04 -6.97 -25.99
CA HIS A 17 31.00 -5.96 -26.15
C HIS A 17 29.58 -6.54 -25.99
N GLU A 18 29.35 -7.81 -26.36
CA GLU A 18 28.02 -8.42 -26.24
C GLU A 18 27.64 -8.70 -24.78
N HIS A 19 28.61 -9.04 -23.92
CA HIS A 19 28.36 -9.26 -22.49
C HIS A 19 28.07 -7.95 -21.76
N LEU A 20 28.78 -6.88 -22.10
CA LEU A 20 28.62 -5.58 -21.46
C LEU A 20 27.27 -4.94 -21.79
N GLU A 21 26.82 -5.03 -23.05
CA GLU A 21 25.51 -4.54 -23.48
C GLU A 21 24.35 -5.31 -22.80
N ALA A 22 24.48 -6.63 -22.65
CA ALA A 22 23.49 -7.46 -21.95
C ALA A 22 23.39 -7.11 -20.45
N LEU A 23 24.52 -6.84 -19.80
CA LEU A 23 24.58 -6.44 -18.39
C LEU A 23 23.94 -5.07 -18.15
N GLU A 24 24.29 -4.07 -18.97
CA GLU A 24 23.73 -2.72 -18.86
C GLU A 24 22.22 -2.72 -19.10
N SER A 25 21.76 -3.42 -20.15
CA SER A 25 20.33 -3.52 -20.46
C SER A 25 19.54 -4.19 -19.33
N SER A 26 20.03 -5.31 -18.81
CA SER A 26 19.33 -6.07 -17.76
C SER A 26 19.37 -5.34 -16.41
N TYR A 27 20.46 -4.62 -16.10
CA TYR A 27 20.55 -3.79 -14.90
C TYR A 27 19.54 -2.63 -14.96
N HIS A 28 19.36 -2.00 -16.12
CA HIS A 28 18.31 -1.00 -16.30
C HIS A 28 16.90 -1.56 -16.13
N GLU A 29 16.65 -2.81 -16.48
CA GLU A 29 15.39 -3.48 -16.22
C GLU A 29 15.22 -3.79 -14.73
N ALA A 30 16.27 -4.30 -14.06
CA ALA A 30 16.29 -4.53 -12.62
C ALA A 30 15.98 -3.25 -11.83
N GLN A 31 16.56 -2.10 -12.23
CA GLN A 31 16.31 -0.80 -11.59
C GLN A 31 14.85 -0.33 -11.65
N ARG A 32 14.04 -0.86 -12.58
CA ARG A 32 12.63 -0.51 -12.69
C ARG A 32 11.74 -1.32 -11.75
N VAL A 33 12.22 -2.44 -11.25
CA VAL A 33 11.43 -3.45 -10.56
C VAL A 33 11.90 -3.65 -9.11
N MET A 34 13.17 -3.38 -8.82
CA MET A 34 13.79 -3.66 -7.53
C MET A 34 14.15 -2.37 -6.76
N SER A 35 14.12 -2.47 -5.44
CA SER A 35 14.64 -1.50 -4.49
C SER A 35 16.16 -1.41 -4.52
N PRO A 36 16.79 -0.39 -3.89
CA PRO A 36 18.24 -0.34 -3.73
C PRO A 36 18.79 -1.60 -3.04
N ARG A 37 18.06 -2.13 -2.04
CA ARG A 37 18.40 -3.39 -1.35
C ARG A 37 18.26 -4.61 -2.26
N GLY A 38 17.18 -4.66 -3.05
CA GLY A 38 16.97 -5.72 -4.04
C GLY A 38 18.05 -5.73 -5.12
N LEU A 39 18.44 -4.55 -5.61
CA LEU A 39 19.54 -4.38 -6.56
C LEU A 39 20.88 -4.82 -5.97
N GLN A 40 21.15 -4.50 -4.71
CA GLN A 40 22.35 -4.98 -4.03
C GLN A 40 22.36 -6.52 -3.95
N ASN A 41 21.27 -7.15 -3.50
CA ASN A 41 21.13 -8.60 -3.45
C ASN A 41 21.29 -9.24 -4.85
N TYR A 42 20.77 -8.59 -5.88
CA TYR A 42 20.90 -9.02 -7.27
C TYR A 42 22.37 -9.00 -7.72
N LEU A 43 23.11 -7.93 -7.46
CA LEU A 43 24.55 -7.80 -7.76
C LEU A 43 25.41 -8.78 -6.95
N GLU A 44 25.12 -8.96 -5.66
CA GLU A 44 25.78 -9.96 -4.82
C GLU A 44 25.53 -11.39 -5.34
N GLY A 45 24.33 -11.66 -5.84
CA GLY A 45 24.02 -12.91 -6.53
C GLY A 45 24.87 -13.13 -7.78
N MET A 46 25.11 -12.10 -8.60
CA MET A 46 26.02 -12.20 -9.75
C MET A 46 27.42 -12.65 -9.31
N ARG A 47 27.95 -12.00 -8.26
CA ARG A 47 29.25 -12.33 -7.68
C ARG A 47 29.30 -13.77 -7.16
N ALA A 48 28.23 -14.23 -6.53
CA ALA A 48 28.11 -15.62 -6.07
C ALA A 48 28.15 -16.61 -7.23
N PHE A 49 27.41 -16.36 -8.32
CA PHE A 49 27.43 -17.22 -9.52
C PHE A 49 28.77 -17.20 -10.25
N CYS A 50 29.47 -16.07 -10.30
CA CYS A 50 30.83 -16.01 -10.82
C CYS A 50 31.81 -16.83 -9.98
N THR A 51 31.73 -16.73 -8.66
CA THR A 51 32.59 -17.48 -7.72
C THR A 51 32.37 -19.00 -7.82
N LEU A 52 31.17 -19.42 -8.19
CA LEU A 52 30.82 -20.83 -8.37
C LEU A 52 31.59 -21.49 -9.53
N GLY A 53 32.06 -20.72 -10.52
CA GLY A 53 32.96 -21.21 -11.58
C GLY A 53 32.33 -22.25 -12.52
N ARG A 54 31.02 -22.16 -12.79
CA ARG A 54 30.25 -23.16 -13.57
C ARG A 54 29.93 -22.76 -15.02
N GLY A 55 30.59 -21.74 -15.54
CA GLY A 55 30.45 -21.25 -16.91
C GLY A 55 29.81 -19.86 -16.98
N GLN A 56 30.13 -19.12 -18.04
CA GLN A 56 29.69 -17.73 -18.24
C GLN A 56 28.19 -17.63 -18.52
N ASP A 57 27.63 -18.62 -19.24
CA ASP A 57 26.21 -18.71 -19.58
C ASP A 57 25.29 -18.65 -18.35
N LEU A 58 25.70 -19.23 -17.22
CA LEU A 58 24.92 -19.21 -15.98
C LEU A 58 24.75 -17.79 -15.43
N VAL A 59 25.82 -17.00 -15.45
CA VAL A 59 25.84 -15.63 -14.93
C VAL A 59 24.99 -14.75 -15.83
N LEU A 60 25.14 -14.85 -17.14
CA LEU A 60 24.33 -14.10 -18.11
C LEU A 60 22.83 -14.44 -17.99
N THR A 61 22.50 -15.73 -17.86
CA THR A 61 21.10 -16.16 -17.67
C THR A 61 20.53 -15.62 -16.36
N TYR A 62 21.29 -15.65 -15.27
CA TYR A 62 20.87 -15.05 -13.99
C TYR A 62 20.61 -13.55 -14.13
N VAL A 63 21.52 -12.82 -14.77
CA VAL A 63 21.38 -11.38 -14.98
C VAL A 63 20.09 -11.08 -15.74
N GLN A 64 19.82 -11.82 -16.83
CA GLN A 64 18.69 -11.55 -17.71
C GLN A 64 17.34 -11.92 -17.10
N GLU A 65 17.25 -13.05 -16.38
CA GLU A 65 15.96 -13.64 -16.01
C GLU A 65 15.44 -13.20 -14.62
N ILE A 66 16.34 -12.84 -13.69
CA ILE A 66 15.95 -12.52 -12.30
C ILE A 66 15.10 -11.26 -12.15
N PRO A 67 15.26 -10.19 -12.96
CA PRO A 67 14.31 -9.08 -12.98
C PRO A 67 12.87 -9.55 -13.25
N GLY A 68 12.69 -10.53 -14.13
CA GLY A 68 11.38 -11.15 -14.38
C GLY A 68 10.84 -11.91 -13.17
N VAL A 69 11.69 -12.59 -12.41
CA VAL A 69 11.29 -13.27 -11.16
C VAL A 69 10.87 -12.26 -10.10
N ALA A 70 11.68 -11.22 -9.87
CA ALA A 70 11.39 -10.20 -8.86
C ALA A 70 10.10 -9.44 -9.16
N LYS A 71 9.78 -9.25 -10.45
CA LYS A 71 8.52 -8.63 -10.89
C LYS A 71 7.29 -9.45 -10.50
N GLU A 72 7.35 -10.78 -10.60
CA GLU A 72 6.19 -11.65 -10.42
C GLU A 72 5.96 -12.03 -8.95
N VAL A 73 7.02 -12.31 -8.19
CA VAL A 73 6.92 -12.81 -6.80
C VAL A 73 7.57 -11.92 -5.75
N GLY A 74 8.19 -10.81 -6.15
CA GLY A 74 8.90 -9.89 -5.25
C GLY A 74 10.41 -10.16 -5.15
N GLU A 75 11.17 -9.14 -4.74
CA GLU A 75 12.64 -9.15 -4.69
C GLU A 75 13.24 -9.96 -3.51
N ASP A 76 12.47 -10.19 -2.45
CA ASP A 76 12.93 -10.90 -1.24
C ASP A 76 13.25 -12.37 -1.51
N ILE A 77 12.87 -12.92 -2.67
CA ILE A 77 13.21 -14.29 -3.09
C ILE A 77 14.65 -14.41 -3.62
N ILE A 78 15.28 -13.31 -4.02
CA ILE A 78 16.59 -13.33 -4.70
C ILE A 78 17.66 -14.03 -3.84
N PRO A 79 17.83 -13.71 -2.54
CA PRO A 79 18.82 -14.40 -1.70
C PRO A 79 18.54 -15.91 -1.57
N ASP A 80 17.28 -16.31 -1.36
CA ASP A 80 16.89 -17.72 -1.25
C ASP A 80 17.14 -18.51 -2.53
N LEU A 81 16.90 -17.87 -3.69
CA LEU A 81 17.16 -18.43 -5.00
C LEU A 81 18.65 -18.68 -5.19
N VAL A 82 19.49 -17.68 -4.89
CA VAL A 82 20.95 -17.80 -4.96
C VAL A 82 21.41 -18.93 -4.03
N GLU A 83 20.97 -18.94 -2.77
CA GLU A 83 21.30 -20.00 -1.81
C GLU A 83 20.87 -21.39 -2.29
N ALA A 84 19.65 -21.51 -2.84
CA ALA A 84 19.15 -22.76 -3.40
C ALA A 84 20.01 -23.25 -4.57
N MET A 85 20.39 -22.35 -5.50
CA MET A 85 21.26 -22.71 -6.62
C MET A 85 22.66 -23.12 -6.15
N MET A 86 23.22 -22.44 -5.15
CA MET A 86 24.50 -22.83 -4.52
C MET A 86 24.43 -24.24 -3.92
N LYS A 87 23.33 -24.57 -3.23
CA LYS A 87 23.09 -25.92 -2.69
C LYS A 87 22.92 -26.97 -3.80
N LEU A 88 22.30 -26.63 -4.93
CA LEU A 88 22.12 -27.54 -6.07
C LEU A 88 23.43 -27.78 -6.84
N ALA A 89 24.35 -26.83 -6.81
CA ALA A 89 25.61 -26.87 -7.56
C ALA A 89 26.61 -27.94 -7.11
N SER A 90 26.47 -28.44 -5.89
CA SER A 90 27.25 -29.58 -5.37
C SER A 90 26.73 -30.93 -5.88
N HIS A 91 25.48 -30.99 -6.36
CA HIS A 91 24.78 -32.22 -6.74
C HIS A 91 24.46 -32.35 -8.24
N THR A 92 24.62 -31.28 -9.02
CA THR A 92 24.24 -31.23 -10.45
C THR A 92 25.28 -30.49 -11.32
N SER A 93 25.16 -30.59 -12.65
CA SER A 93 26.05 -29.91 -13.59
C SER A 93 25.65 -28.45 -13.82
N GLY A 94 26.61 -27.58 -14.13
CA GLY A 94 26.37 -26.15 -14.42
C GLY A 94 25.28 -25.92 -15.47
N SER A 95 25.25 -26.72 -16.53
CA SER A 95 24.21 -26.67 -17.57
C SER A 95 22.78 -26.91 -17.06
N VAL A 96 22.61 -27.71 -16.01
CA VAL A 96 21.29 -27.96 -15.41
C VAL A 96 20.89 -26.80 -14.52
N ILE A 97 21.84 -26.17 -13.82
CA ILE A 97 21.59 -24.95 -13.04
C ILE A 97 21.18 -23.81 -13.97
N THR A 98 21.90 -23.62 -15.09
CA THR A 98 21.54 -22.63 -16.11
C THR A 98 20.12 -22.86 -16.62
N LEU A 99 19.76 -24.11 -16.91
CA LEU A 99 18.41 -24.46 -17.34
C LEU A 99 17.35 -24.19 -16.25
N ILE A 100 17.67 -24.42 -14.97
CA ILE A 100 16.77 -24.10 -13.86
C ILE A 100 16.57 -22.59 -13.81
N VAL A 101 17.65 -21.80 -13.78
CA VAL A 101 17.61 -20.33 -13.72
C VAL A 101 16.80 -19.76 -14.89
N ALA A 102 17.01 -20.26 -16.11
CA ALA A 102 16.23 -19.89 -17.30
C ALA A 102 14.72 -20.15 -17.17
N ASN A 103 14.31 -21.12 -16.35
CA ASN A 103 12.92 -21.47 -16.13
C ASN A 103 12.32 -20.83 -14.86
N LEU A 104 13.08 -20.07 -14.07
CA LEU A 104 12.57 -19.43 -12.85
C LEU A 104 11.49 -18.37 -13.13
N PRO A 105 11.56 -17.55 -14.19
CA PRO A 105 10.48 -16.60 -14.50
C PRO A 105 9.17 -17.30 -14.85
N LEU A 106 9.26 -18.42 -15.59
CA LEU A 106 8.10 -19.27 -15.87
C LEU A 106 7.50 -19.80 -14.57
N ALA A 107 8.32 -20.37 -13.68
CA ALA A 107 7.86 -20.84 -12.38
C ALA A 107 7.25 -19.71 -11.55
N ALA A 108 7.89 -18.54 -11.50
CA ALA A 108 7.42 -17.37 -10.76
C ALA A 108 6.06 -16.89 -11.27
N SER A 109 5.88 -16.76 -12.59
CA SER A 109 4.60 -16.36 -13.20
C SER A 109 3.45 -17.35 -12.96
N ARG A 110 3.75 -18.66 -12.84
CA ARG A 110 2.74 -19.70 -12.61
C ARG A 110 2.40 -19.86 -11.13
N LEU A 111 3.37 -19.70 -10.24
CA LEU A 111 3.20 -19.87 -8.80
C LEU A 111 2.69 -18.59 -8.13
N GLY A 112 3.09 -17.41 -8.62
CA GLY A 112 2.52 -16.10 -8.28
C GLY A 112 2.73 -15.62 -6.84
N ASP A 113 3.48 -16.36 -6.01
CA ASP A 113 3.73 -16.03 -4.61
C ASP A 113 5.14 -16.50 -4.16
N ALA A 114 5.79 -15.71 -3.30
CA ALA A 114 7.15 -15.94 -2.82
C ALA A 114 7.28 -17.20 -1.97
N GLU A 115 6.32 -17.51 -1.10
CA GLU A 115 6.37 -18.70 -0.24
C GLU A 115 6.19 -19.98 -1.05
N VAL A 116 5.27 -19.95 -2.01
CA VAL A 116 5.07 -21.04 -2.97
C VAL A 116 6.35 -21.25 -3.80
N MET A 117 7.00 -20.17 -4.22
CA MET A 117 8.29 -20.22 -4.92
C MET A 117 9.40 -20.84 -4.05
N ARG A 118 9.48 -20.49 -2.75
CA ARG A 118 10.40 -21.16 -1.79
C ARG A 118 10.08 -22.65 -1.69
N GLY A 119 8.80 -23.03 -1.72
CA GLY A 119 8.35 -24.42 -1.75
C GLY A 119 8.83 -25.18 -3.00
N PHE A 120 8.83 -24.53 -4.16
CA PHE A 120 9.37 -25.07 -5.42
C PHE A 120 10.89 -25.25 -5.36
N LEU A 121 11.63 -24.25 -4.87
CA LEU A 121 13.09 -24.36 -4.68
C LEU A 121 13.46 -25.52 -3.73
N LYS A 122 12.70 -25.69 -2.65
CA LYS A 122 12.83 -26.84 -1.73
C LYS A 122 12.56 -28.17 -2.45
N LEU A 123 11.56 -28.24 -3.33
CA LEU A 123 11.26 -29.44 -4.13
C LEU A 123 12.42 -29.79 -5.07
N LEU A 124 13.01 -28.80 -5.77
CA LEU A 124 14.17 -29.03 -6.63
C LEU A 124 15.34 -29.62 -5.83
N HIS A 125 15.61 -29.07 -4.65
CA HIS A 125 16.64 -29.60 -3.76
C HIS A 125 16.35 -31.04 -3.34
N GLN A 126 15.13 -31.36 -2.90
CA GLN A 126 14.74 -32.74 -2.58
C GLN A 126 14.89 -33.70 -3.76
N MET A 127 14.53 -33.26 -4.97
CA MET A 127 14.65 -34.04 -6.19
C MET A 127 16.11 -34.35 -6.52
N THR A 128 17.06 -33.43 -6.31
CA THR A 128 18.48 -33.71 -6.54
C THR A 128 19.03 -34.85 -5.67
N GLY A 129 18.52 -35.01 -4.45
CA GLY A 129 18.93 -36.11 -3.57
C GLY A 129 18.38 -37.48 -3.99
N LYS A 130 17.19 -37.53 -4.61
CA LYS A 130 16.50 -38.79 -4.95
C LYS A 130 16.62 -39.19 -6.42
N ALA A 131 16.58 -38.22 -7.33
CA ALA A 131 16.41 -38.40 -8.77
C ALA A 131 17.19 -37.34 -9.58
N PRO A 132 18.51 -37.19 -9.38
CA PRO A 132 19.28 -36.10 -10.00
C PRO A 132 19.26 -36.11 -11.53
N ARG A 133 19.20 -37.30 -12.15
CA ARG A 133 19.14 -37.45 -13.61
C ARG A 133 17.79 -37.04 -14.21
N GLY A 134 16.71 -37.09 -13.42
CA GLY A 134 15.38 -36.68 -13.84
C GLY A 134 15.18 -35.17 -13.90
N LEU A 135 16.09 -34.38 -13.31
CA LEU A 135 15.90 -32.94 -13.15
C LEU A 135 15.87 -32.21 -14.49
N ARG A 136 16.79 -32.54 -15.40
CA ARG A 136 16.84 -31.94 -16.74
C ARG A 136 15.59 -32.25 -17.58
N PRO A 137 15.18 -33.53 -17.77
CA PRO A 137 13.94 -33.83 -18.48
C PRO A 137 12.70 -33.15 -17.87
N MET A 138 12.65 -33.01 -16.54
CA MET A 138 11.54 -32.30 -15.88
C MET A 138 11.56 -30.81 -16.20
N MET A 139 12.72 -30.15 -16.13
CA MET A 139 12.85 -28.73 -16.47
C MET A 139 12.50 -28.45 -17.94
N GLU A 140 12.87 -29.35 -18.86
CA GLU A 140 12.49 -29.27 -20.28
C GLU A 140 10.97 -29.36 -20.51
N ASN A 141 10.21 -29.92 -19.57
CA ASN A 141 8.74 -30.05 -19.63
C ASN A 141 8.02 -29.21 -18.57
N LEU A 142 8.69 -28.22 -17.96
CA LEU A 142 8.17 -27.50 -16.79
C LEU A 142 6.86 -26.74 -17.10
N ASP A 143 6.74 -26.12 -18.27
CA ASP A 143 5.51 -25.42 -18.67
C ASP A 143 4.31 -26.38 -18.78
N GLU A 144 4.50 -27.56 -19.38
CA GLU A 144 3.43 -28.57 -19.44
C GLU A 144 3.04 -29.06 -18.04
N LEU A 145 4.01 -29.19 -17.12
CA LEU A 145 3.74 -29.63 -15.76
C LEU A 145 3.00 -28.54 -14.96
N LEU A 146 3.50 -27.30 -14.94
CA LEU A 146 2.92 -26.20 -14.15
C LEU A 146 1.61 -25.65 -14.75
N SER A 147 1.33 -25.87 -16.03
CA SER A 147 0.02 -25.56 -16.62
C SER A 147 -1.09 -26.53 -16.23
N LYS A 148 -0.74 -27.67 -15.62
CA LYS A 148 -1.66 -28.79 -15.31
C LYS A 148 -1.66 -29.18 -13.84
N LEU A 149 -0.55 -28.96 -13.16
CA LEU A 149 -0.33 -29.35 -11.78
C LEU A 149 -0.10 -28.13 -10.93
N THR A 150 -0.66 -28.16 -9.73
CA THR A 150 -0.23 -27.26 -8.67
C THR A 150 1.12 -27.72 -8.09
N LEU A 151 1.75 -26.90 -7.25
CA LEU A 151 3.03 -27.26 -6.64
C LEU A 151 2.94 -28.58 -5.83
N GLY A 152 1.82 -28.82 -5.15
CA GLY A 152 1.57 -30.08 -4.44
C GLY A 152 1.43 -31.27 -5.39
N GLY A 153 0.69 -31.10 -6.49
CA GLY A 153 0.57 -32.10 -7.54
C GLY A 153 1.93 -32.43 -8.18
N LEU A 154 2.73 -31.40 -8.48
CA LEU A 154 4.09 -31.55 -8.99
C LEU A 154 4.96 -32.32 -7.99
N ARG A 155 4.93 -31.97 -6.69
CA ARG A 155 5.67 -32.68 -5.65
C ARG A 155 5.30 -34.16 -5.60
N ARG A 156 4.02 -34.51 -5.60
CA ARG A 156 3.56 -35.91 -5.57
C ARG A 156 3.97 -36.66 -6.84
N TRP A 157 3.82 -36.04 -8.01
CA TRP A 157 4.27 -36.60 -9.28
C TRP A 157 5.79 -36.85 -9.29
N VAL A 158 6.59 -35.91 -8.76
CA VAL A 158 8.05 -36.04 -8.64
C VAL A 158 8.43 -37.17 -7.68
N MET A 159 7.81 -37.21 -6.50
CA MET A 159 8.12 -38.17 -5.46
C MET A 159 7.73 -39.60 -5.87
N TRP A 160 6.58 -39.76 -6.54
CA TRP A 160 6.17 -41.04 -7.11
C TRP A 160 7.17 -41.50 -8.17
N GLY A 161 7.54 -40.64 -9.12
CA GLY A 161 8.53 -40.96 -10.16
C GLY A 161 9.89 -41.36 -9.59
N ALA A 162 10.35 -40.62 -8.58
CA ALA A 162 11.60 -40.90 -7.89
C ALA A 162 11.57 -42.24 -7.13
N GLN A 163 10.43 -42.61 -6.54
CA GLN A 163 10.28 -43.86 -5.81
C GLN A 163 10.06 -45.07 -6.74
N ALA A 164 9.19 -44.95 -7.74
CA ALA A 164 8.84 -46.01 -8.68
C ALA A 164 10.04 -46.44 -9.54
N HIS A 165 10.85 -45.46 -9.96
CA HIS A 165 12.04 -45.70 -10.80
C HIS A 165 13.36 -45.58 -10.03
N GLN A 166 13.37 -45.76 -8.70
CA GLN A 166 14.57 -45.58 -7.86
C GLN A 166 15.77 -46.44 -8.30
N ARG A 167 15.51 -47.62 -8.88
CA ARG A 167 16.54 -48.57 -9.35
C ARG A 167 16.71 -48.60 -10.87
N ASP A 168 15.90 -47.86 -11.61
CA ASP A 168 15.85 -47.87 -13.08
C ASP A 168 16.11 -46.46 -13.62
N LEU A 169 17.36 -46.21 -14.00
CA LEU A 169 17.82 -44.88 -14.41
C LEU A 169 17.25 -44.46 -15.77
N ASP A 170 17.03 -45.41 -16.68
CA ASP A 170 16.46 -45.13 -18.00
C ASP A 170 14.94 -44.90 -17.88
N GLY A 171 14.26 -45.69 -17.04
CA GLY A 171 12.88 -45.46 -16.67
C GLY A 171 12.65 -44.11 -15.98
N GLN A 172 13.61 -43.67 -15.14
CA GLN A 172 13.56 -42.36 -14.50
C GLN A 172 13.63 -41.22 -15.51
N LEU A 173 14.56 -41.28 -16.48
CA LEU A 173 14.66 -40.29 -17.56
C LEU A 173 13.37 -40.25 -18.39
N ALA A 174 12.83 -41.40 -18.77
CA ALA A 174 11.60 -41.51 -19.54
C ALA A 174 10.37 -40.99 -18.77
N TYR A 175 10.30 -41.23 -17.46
CA TYR A 175 9.20 -40.74 -16.62
C TYR A 175 9.21 -39.22 -16.53
N PHE A 176 10.36 -38.62 -16.17
CA PHE A 176 10.47 -37.17 -16.00
C PHE A 176 10.40 -36.41 -17.33
N GLY A 177 10.68 -37.08 -18.45
CA GLY A 177 10.48 -36.55 -19.81
C GLY A 177 9.08 -36.77 -20.40
N LEU A 178 8.08 -37.18 -19.60
CA LEU A 178 6.69 -37.45 -20.04
C LEU A 178 6.56 -38.50 -21.17
N GLN A 179 7.52 -39.43 -21.26
CA GLN A 179 7.56 -40.46 -22.30
C GLN A 179 6.83 -41.75 -21.88
N THR A 180 6.72 -42.02 -20.57
CA THR A 180 6.03 -43.22 -20.07
C THR A 180 4.53 -43.00 -19.92
N GLU A 181 3.76 -44.07 -20.14
CA GLU A 181 2.32 -44.08 -19.89
C GLU A 181 2.00 -43.87 -18.40
N SER A 182 2.83 -44.41 -17.50
CA SER A 182 2.73 -44.17 -16.06
C SER A 182 2.88 -42.69 -15.71
N SER A 183 3.85 -41.98 -16.29
CA SER A 183 4.05 -40.55 -16.05
C SER A 183 2.85 -39.71 -16.48
N ARG A 184 2.29 -40.00 -17.67
CA ARG A 184 1.09 -39.32 -18.18
C ARG A 184 -0.16 -39.65 -17.37
N SER A 185 -0.30 -40.89 -16.91
CA SER A 185 -1.41 -41.33 -16.06
C SER A 185 -1.36 -40.66 -14.69
N ILE A 186 -0.19 -40.60 -14.04
CA ILE A 186 -0.04 -39.92 -12.75
C ILE A 186 -0.25 -38.41 -12.93
N LEU A 187 0.30 -37.82 -13.99
CA LEU A 187 0.05 -36.42 -14.35
C LEU A 187 -1.45 -36.15 -14.51
N GLN A 188 -2.20 -37.00 -15.20
CA GLN A 188 -3.66 -36.87 -15.33
C GLN A 188 -4.39 -37.04 -14.00
N SER A 189 -3.94 -37.96 -13.15
CA SER A 189 -4.56 -38.20 -11.83
C SER A 189 -4.28 -37.09 -10.81
N GLU A 190 -3.21 -36.32 -11.01
CA GLU A 190 -2.80 -35.22 -10.13
C GLU A 190 -3.20 -33.85 -10.68
N ARG A 191 -3.80 -33.79 -11.88
CA ARG A 191 -4.44 -32.57 -12.38
C ARG A 191 -5.58 -32.20 -11.43
N ARG A 192 -5.42 -31.08 -10.73
CA ARG A 192 -6.55 -30.39 -10.11
C ARG A 192 -7.26 -29.55 -11.15
N GLY A 193 -8.58 -29.45 -11.04
CA GLY A 193 -9.50 -28.88 -12.01
C GLY A 193 -9.15 -27.48 -12.50
N THR A 194 -9.86 -26.47 -12.02
CA THR A 194 -9.67 -25.07 -12.44
C THR A 194 -8.56 -24.44 -11.60
N LEU A 195 -7.54 -23.85 -12.24
CA LEU A 195 -6.41 -23.20 -11.55
C LEU A 195 -6.75 -21.76 -11.15
N PHE A 196 -6.28 -21.33 -9.99
CA PHE A 196 -6.50 -19.98 -9.47
C PHE A 196 -5.82 -18.92 -10.35
N ILE A 197 -4.56 -19.13 -10.72
CA ILE A 197 -3.74 -18.14 -11.44
C ILE A 197 -4.38 -17.70 -12.78
N ASP A 198 -5.04 -18.63 -13.48
CA ASP A 198 -5.73 -18.36 -14.74
C ASP A 198 -7.03 -17.55 -14.58
N ASN A 199 -7.56 -17.48 -13.35
CA ASN A 199 -8.86 -16.91 -13.04
C ASN A 199 -8.82 -15.75 -12.04
N GLN A 200 -7.69 -15.51 -11.36
CA GLN A 200 -7.51 -14.43 -10.36
C GLN A 200 -7.98 -13.08 -10.89
N ARG A 201 -7.55 -12.69 -12.10
CA ARG A 201 -7.95 -11.42 -12.72
C ARG A 201 -9.47 -11.32 -12.94
N LYS A 202 -10.12 -12.42 -13.36
CA LYS A 202 -11.58 -12.45 -13.55
C LYS A 202 -12.32 -12.35 -12.22
N LEU A 203 -11.80 -13.00 -11.18
CA LEU A 203 -12.35 -12.95 -9.83
C LEU A 203 -12.23 -11.55 -9.24
N ASN A 204 -11.10 -10.87 -9.42
CA ASN A 204 -10.92 -9.47 -9.00
C ASN A 204 -11.96 -8.54 -9.64
N PHE A 205 -12.22 -8.68 -10.95
CA PHE A 205 -13.26 -7.90 -11.61
C PHE A 205 -14.67 -8.27 -11.13
N TYR A 206 -14.92 -9.55 -10.85
CA TYR A 206 -16.18 -10.03 -10.31
C TYR A 206 -16.49 -9.41 -8.94
N LEU A 207 -15.54 -9.44 -8.00
CA LEU A 207 -15.73 -8.85 -6.66
C LEU A 207 -15.87 -7.33 -6.72
N ARG A 208 -15.09 -6.65 -7.58
CA ARG A 208 -15.22 -5.21 -7.79
C ARG A 208 -16.58 -4.83 -8.36
N ALA A 209 -17.17 -5.65 -9.21
CA ALA A 209 -18.50 -5.41 -9.76
C ALA A 209 -19.60 -5.55 -8.70
N LEU A 210 -19.40 -6.37 -7.66
CA LEU A 210 -20.31 -6.51 -6.55
C LEU A 210 -20.16 -5.33 -5.57
N TRP A 211 -19.00 -5.16 -4.93
CA TRP A 211 -18.84 -4.23 -3.80
C TRP A 211 -18.12 -2.91 -4.12
N ALA A 212 -17.82 -2.62 -5.39
CA ALA A 212 -17.11 -1.42 -5.83
C ALA A 212 -15.74 -1.15 -5.16
N ARG A 213 -15.18 -2.16 -4.47
CA ARG A 213 -13.86 -2.13 -3.82
C ARG A 213 -12.97 -3.27 -4.33
N ALA A 214 -11.66 -3.12 -4.14
CA ALA A 214 -10.70 -4.18 -4.41
C ALA A 214 -10.61 -5.15 -3.22
N PHE A 215 -10.36 -6.43 -3.54
CA PHE A 215 -10.04 -7.47 -2.58
C PHE A 215 -8.74 -8.14 -3.05
N PHE A 216 -7.78 -8.29 -2.16
CA PHE A 216 -6.52 -8.95 -2.48
C PHE A 216 -6.70 -10.46 -2.30
N MET A 217 -6.41 -11.23 -3.35
CA MET A 217 -6.48 -12.69 -3.30
C MET A 217 -5.11 -13.31 -3.58
N ARG A 218 -4.70 -14.25 -2.73
CA ARG A 218 -3.45 -15.03 -2.85
C ARG A 218 -3.72 -16.53 -2.81
N PRO A 219 -2.88 -17.37 -3.43
CA PRO A 219 -2.96 -18.80 -3.25
C PRO A 219 -2.67 -19.18 -1.79
N THR A 220 -3.35 -20.18 -1.24
CA THR A 220 -3.04 -20.72 0.09
C THR A 220 -1.63 -21.34 0.09
N ALA A 221 -0.73 -20.81 0.90
CA ALA A 221 0.60 -21.35 1.10
C ALA A 221 0.55 -22.34 2.27
N GLY A 222 0.41 -23.63 1.98
CA GLY A 222 0.63 -24.63 3.01
C GLY A 222 -0.12 -25.91 2.77
N ASP A 223 0.45 -26.96 3.35
CA ASP A 223 0.06 -28.36 3.24
C ASP A 223 -0.08 -28.93 1.82
N PHE A 224 1.05 -28.94 1.12
CA PHE A 224 1.24 -29.65 -0.15
C PHE A 224 1.22 -31.19 -0.01
N GLU A 225 1.12 -31.72 1.22
CA GLU A 225 1.17 -33.17 1.46
C GLU A 225 -0.19 -33.84 1.30
N SER A 226 -1.29 -33.13 1.60
CA SER A 226 -2.65 -33.64 1.41
C SER A 226 -3.20 -33.33 0.02
N ARG A 227 -4.09 -34.21 -0.49
CA ARG A 227 -4.83 -33.98 -1.74
C ARG A 227 -5.93 -32.93 -1.61
N GLN A 228 -6.27 -32.50 -0.40
CA GLN A 228 -7.37 -31.56 -0.14
C GLN A 228 -6.92 -30.09 -0.10
N GLY A 229 -5.62 -29.81 0.13
CA GLY A 229 -5.11 -28.43 0.26
C GLY A 229 -5.58 -27.75 1.56
N ILE A 230 -5.08 -26.54 1.84
CA ILE A 230 -5.62 -25.69 2.93
C ILE A 230 -6.93 -25.07 2.46
N ARG A 231 -7.89 -24.93 3.39
CA ARG A 231 -9.16 -24.24 3.13
C ARG A 231 -8.95 -22.77 2.75
N PRO A 232 -9.93 -22.14 2.09
CA PRO A 232 -9.95 -20.69 2.02
C PRO A 232 -9.87 -20.10 3.43
N TYR A 233 -9.15 -19.01 3.60
CA TYR A 233 -9.09 -18.26 4.86
C TYR A 233 -8.82 -16.79 4.59
N ILE A 234 -9.08 -15.95 5.58
CA ILE A 234 -8.80 -14.51 5.50
C ILE A 234 -7.78 -14.17 6.57
N GLU A 235 -6.70 -13.51 6.19
CA GLU A 235 -5.60 -13.11 7.05
C GLU A 235 -5.06 -11.77 6.54
N ASP A 236 -4.74 -10.83 7.43
CA ASP A 236 -4.24 -9.49 7.09
C ASP A 236 -5.06 -8.75 6.01
N PHE A 237 -6.39 -8.91 6.04
CA PHE A 237 -7.32 -8.38 5.04
C PHE A 237 -7.05 -8.88 3.60
N GLN A 238 -6.43 -10.05 3.47
CA GLN A 238 -6.20 -10.77 2.23
C GLN A 238 -6.99 -12.07 2.25
N ILE A 239 -7.55 -12.42 1.08
CA ILE A 239 -8.30 -13.66 0.87
C ILE A 239 -7.32 -14.70 0.35
N HIS A 240 -7.05 -15.72 1.14
CA HIS A 240 -6.26 -16.88 0.73
C HIS A 240 -7.19 -17.94 0.14
N VAL A 241 -6.96 -18.31 -1.11
CA VAL A 241 -7.78 -19.26 -1.87
C VAL A 241 -6.94 -20.45 -2.34
N PRO A 242 -7.50 -21.68 -2.39
CA PRO A 242 -6.80 -22.83 -2.92
C PRO A 242 -6.24 -22.59 -4.33
N ASP A 243 -5.04 -23.13 -4.56
CA ASP A 243 -4.31 -23.09 -5.83
C ASP A 243 -5.13 -23.65 -7.01
N ALA A 244 -6.02 -24.59 -6.74
CA ALA A 244 -6.94 -25.17 -7.69
C ALA A 244 -8.22 -25.69 -7.01
N PHE A 245 -9.35 -25.62 -7.71
CA PHE A 245 -10.60 -26.28 -7.32
C PHE A 245 -10.99 -27.36 -8.32
N ASP A 246 -11.35 -28.53 -7.81
CA ASP A 246 -12.03 -29.58 -8.57
C ASP A 246 -13.54 -29.29 -8.68
N PRO A 247 -14.21 -29.75 -9.75
CA PRO A 247 -15.65 -29.65 -9.84
C PRO A 247 -16.34 -30.35 -8.66
N PHE A 248 -17.30 -29.67 -8.03
CA PHE A 248 -18.01 -30.18 -6.86
C PHE A 248 -19.41 -30.64 -7.25
N ARG A 249 -19.69 -31.95 -7.26
CA ARG A 249 -21.02 -32.53 -7.55
C ARG A 249 -21.72 -31.92 -8.79
N GLY A 250 -20.96 -31.67 -9.86
CA GLY A 250 -21.46 -31.07 -11.11
C GLY A 250 -21.36 -29.55 -11.19
N VAL A 251 -20.96 -28.88 -10.11
CA VAL A 251 -20.59 -27.45 -10.09
C VAL A 251 -19.19 -27.29 -10.66
N ASP A 252 -19.04 -26.44 -11.67
CA ASP A 252 -17.75 -26.15 -12.31
C ASP A 252 -16.77 -25.46 -11.35
N GLY A 253 -15.47 -25.74 -11.47
CA GLY A 253 -14.44 -25.16 -10.59
C GLY A 253 -14.41 -23.64 -10.59
N MET A 254 -14.78 -22.98 -11.70
CA MET A 254 -14.90 -21.51 -11.75
C MET A 254 -16.06 -20.99 -10.88
N GLU A 255 -17.17 -21.73 -10.80
CA GLU A 255 -18.29 -21.36 -9.93
C GLU A 255 -17.92 -21.59 -8.46
N VAL A 256 -17.10 -22.61 -8.15
CA VAL A 256 -16.50 -22.77 -6.82
C VAL A 256 -15.66 -21.55 -6.46
N TYR A 257 -14.76 -21.09 -7.33
CA TYR A 257 -13.99 -19.87 -7.09
C TYR A 257 -14.86 -18.63 -6.86
N ARG A 258 -15.91 -18.44 -7.66
CA ARG A 258 -16.83 -17.31 -7.47
C ARG A 258 -17.54 -17.38 -6.14
N ALA A 259 -17.99 -18.58 -5.73
CA ALA A 259 -18.64 -18.79 -4.44
C ALA A 259 -17.68 -18.50 -3.29
N THR A 260 -16.44 -18.97 -3.37
CA THR A 260 -15.40 -18.76 -2.34
C THR A 260 -15.03 -17.30 -2.23
N ALA A 261 -14.72 -16.66 -3.36
CA ALA A 261 -14.30 -15.27 -3.40
C ALA A 261 -15.41 -14.34 -2.90
N ALA A 262 -16.67 -14.57 -3.30
CA ALA A 262 -17.81 -13.79 -2.84
C ALA A 262 -18.08 -14.00 -1.34
N HIS A 263 -17.92 -15.23 -0.83
CA HIS A 263 -18.12 -15.55 0.58
C HIS A 263 -17.08 -14.85 1.45
N ALA A 264 -15.79 -14.99 1.13
CA ALA A 264 -14.72 -14.34 1.88
C ALA A 264 -14.81 -12.80 1.79
N ALA A 265 -15.16 -12.26 0.62
CA ALA A 265 -15.42 -10.83 0.47
C ALA A 265 -16.62 -10.35 1.31
N ALA A 266 -17.68 -11.17 1.43
CA ALA A 266 -18.84 -10.85 2.26
C ALA A 266 -18.45 -10.74 3.74
N HIS A 267 -17.62 -11.64 4.26
CA HIS A 267 -17.05 -11.53 5.61
C HIS A 267 -16.31 -10.19 5.80
N MET A 268 -15.40 -9.83 4.89
CA MET A 268 -14.66 -8.56 4.96
C MET A 268 -15.52 -7.30 4.82
N VAL A 269 -16.75 -7.41 4.32
CA VAL A 269 -17.68 -6.27 4.12
C VAL A 269 -18.69 -6.17 5.27
N TYR A 270 -19.20 -7.30 5.74
CA TYR A 270 -20.36 -7.35 6.65
C TYR A 270 -20.02 -7.76 8.09
N THR A 271 -18.83 -8.31 8.33
CA THR A 271 -18.33 -8.58 9.69
C THR A 271 -17.57 -7.35 10.18
N ARG A 272 -18.24 -6.52 11.00
CA ARG A 272 -17.72 -5.21 11.44
C ARG A 272 -16.95 -5.24 12.76
N GLN A 273 -17.18 -6.25 13.59
CA GLN A 273 -16.55 -6.42 14.89
C GLN A 273 -16.27 -7.91 15.09
N PRO A 274 -15.06 -8.30 15.49
CA PRO A 274 -14.76 -9.68 15.83
C PRO A 274 -15.48 -10.06 17.13
N ILE A 275 -15.79 -11.35 17.29
CA ILE A 275 -16.50 -11.87 18.46
C ILE A 275 -15.52 -12.64 19.35
N SER A 276 -15.60 -12.41 20.66
CA SER A 276 -14.80 -13.15 21.64
C SER A 276 -15.18 -14.63 21.66
N ALA A 277 -14.15 -15.49 21.61
CA ALA A 277 -14.28 -16.94 21.75
C ALA A 277 -14.31 -17.40 23.23
N GLU A 278 -14.26 -16.48 24.20
CA GLU A 278 -14.18 -16.81 25.61
C GLU A 278 -15.36 -17.66 26.08
N GLN A 279 -15.06 -18.68 26.90
CA GLN A 279 -16.05 -19.59 27.52
C GLN A 279 -16.86 -20.46 26.55
N LEU A 280 -16.49 -20.51 25.27
CA LEU A 280 -17.11 -21.39 24.28
C LEU A 280 -16.34 -22.72 24.14
N SER A 281 -17.09 -23.81 23.97
CA SER A 281 -16.51 -25.07 23.51
C SER A 281 -16.23 -25.02 22.00
N GLN A 282 -15.25 -25.80 21.54
CA GLN A 282 -14.92 -25.92 20.11
C GLN A 282 -16.14 -26.31 19.25
N ALA A 283 -17.04 -27.14 19.78
CA ALA A 283 -18.26 -27.50 19.06
C ALA A 283 -19.27 -26.34 18.98
N GLN A 284 -19.40 -25.52 20.03
CA GLN A 284 -20.22 -24.31 19.99
C GLN A 284 -19.66 -23.29 19.00
N MET A 285 -18.34 -23.09 18.97
CA MET A 285 -17.69 -22.22 17.98
C MET A 285 -18.07 -22.61 16.55
N ARG A 286 -18.00 -23.90 16.19
CA ARG A 286 -18.40 -24.38 14.84
C ARG A 286 -19.88 -24.14 14.52
N MET A 287 -20.75 -24.21 15.52
CA MET A 287 -22.16 -23.89 15.32
C MET A 287 -22.37 -22.39 15.13
N ILE A 288 -21.61 -21.54 15.82
CA ILE A 288 -21.67 -20.08 15.65
C ILE A 288 -21.16 -19.67 14.26
N GLU A 289 -20.03 -20.22 13.82
CA GLU A 289 -19.46 -20.02 12.48
C GLU A 289 -20.49 -20.31 11.38
N LEU A 290 -21.27 -21.38 11.52
CA LEU A 290 -22.34 -21.73 10.58
C LEU A 290 -23.36 -20.60 10.38
N PHE A 291 -23.79 -19.98 11.49
CA PHE A 291 -24.77 -18.89 11.45
C PHE A 291 -24.14 -17.58 11.01
N GLU A 292 -22.85 -17.35 11.31
CA GLU A 292 -22.14 -16.18 10.79
C GLU A 292 -22.01 -16.26 9.27
N ASP A 293 -21.57 -17.39 8.72
CA ASP A 293 -21.56 -17.63 7.28
C ASP A 293 -22.94 -17.35 6.66
N ALA A 294 -24.00 -17.89 7.28
CA ALA A 294 -25.36 -17.71 6.79
C ALA A 294 -25.82 -16.24 6.86
N ARG A 295 -25.39 -15.49 7.88
CA ARG A 295 -25.69 -14.05 8.06
C ARG A 295 -24.99 -13.20 7.01
N VAL A 296 -23.69 -13.39 6.80
CA VAL A 296 -22.92 -12.62 5.80
C VAL A 296 -23.37 -12.95 4.38
N GLU A 297 -23.70 -14.22 4.11
CA GLU A 297 -24.30 -14.65 2.84
C GLU A 297 -25.68 -14.01 2.66
N TYR A 298 -26.52 -13.96 3.71
CA TYR A 298 -27.82 -13.29 3.70
C TYR A 298 -27.71 -11.81 3.34
N LEU A 299 -26.81 -11.07 3.99
CA LEU A 299 -26.54 -9.67 3.68
C LEU A 299 -26.07 -9.50 2.23
N ALA A 300 -25.13 -10.33 1.79
CA ALA A 300 -24.59 -10.30 0.44
C ALA A 300 -25.66 -10.56 -0.62
N TYR A 301 -26.50 -11.60 -0.47
CA TYR A 301 -27.53 -11.89 -1.47
C TYR A 301 -28.76 -11.00 -1.35
N SER A 302 -28.96 -10.30 -0.23
CA SER A 302 -29.97 -9.24 -0.11
C SER A 302 -29.62 -8.04 -0.99
N GLU A 303 -28.33 -7.70 -1.08
CA GLU A 303 -27.83 -6.68 -2.01
C GLU A 303 -27.69 -7.22 -3.45
N PHE A 304 -27.23 -8.48 -3.59
CA PHE A 304 -26.96 -9.11 -4.88
C PHE A 304 -27.71 -10.46 -5.02
N PRO A 305 -28.97 -10.46 -5.46
CA PRO A 305 -29.81 -11.67 -5.50
C PRO A 305 -29.25 -12.86 -6.29
N GLY A 306 -28.34 -12.62 -7.24
CA GLY A 306 -27.65 -13.68 -7.99
C GLY A 306 -26.74 -14.57 -7.12
N LEU A 307 -26.21 -14.05 -6.02
CA LEU A 307 -25.33 -14.81 -5.10
C LEU A 307 -26.08 -15.93 -4.39
N ARG A 308 -27.38 -15.75 -4.09
CA ARG A 308 -28.22 -16.81 -3.51
C ARG A 308 -28.25 -18.05 -4.40
N LYS A 309 -28.41 -17.86 -5.72
CA LYS A 309 -28.40 -18.97 -6.68
C LYS A 309 -27.03 -19.66 -6.73
N LEU A 310 -25.96 -18.88 -6.66
CA LEU A 310 -24.57 -19.36 -6.68
C LEU A 310 -24.26 -20.25 -5.48
N TRP A 311 -24.67 -19.88 -4.26
CA TRP A 311 -24.40 -20.69 -3.07
C TRP A 311 -25.39 -21.86 -2.90
N LEU A 312 -26.66 -21.69 -3.26
CA LEU A 312 -27.68 -22.71 -3.06
C LEU A 312 -27.41 -24.02 -3.83
N GLN A 313 -26.69 -23.97 -4.96
CA GLN A 313 -26.33 -25.17 -5.71
C GLN A 313 -25.46 -26.15 -4.90
N PHE A 314 -24.65 -25.66 -3.96
CA PHE A 314 -23.80 -26.51 -3.11
C PHE A 314 -24.60 -27.31 -2.08
N PHE A 315 -25.79 -26.83 -1.71
CA PHE A 315 -26.68 -27.49 -0.74
C PHE A 315 -27.77 -28.35 -1.40
N THR A 316 -27.96 -28.23 -2.71
CA THR A 316 -28.97 -28.96 -3.48
C THR A 316 -28.38 -30.08 -4.34
N SER A 317 -27.06 -30.11 -4.53
CA SER A 317 -26.39 -31.13 -5.34
C SER A 317 -26.25 -32.46 -4.59
N GLU A 318 -26.79 -33.53 -5.18
CA GLU A 318 -26.78 -34.87 -4.60
C GLU A 318 -25.40 -35.55 -4.72
N PRO A 319 -24.95 -36.32 -3.70
CA PRO A 319 -23.73 -37.13 -3.77
C PRO A 319 -23.83 -38.21 -4.87
N GLY A 320 -22.78 -38.35 -5.69
CA GLY A 320 -22.68 -39.45 -6.67
C GLY A 320 -22.25 -40.78 -6.05
N GLU A 321 -22.32 -41.88 -6.82
CA GLU A 321 -21.94 -43.23 -6.35
C GLU A 321 -20.47 -43.36 -5.90
N ASN A 322 -19.58 -42.48 -6.37
CA ASN A 322 -18.15 -42.42 -6.03
C ASN A 322 -17.75 -41.04 -5.44
N ASP A 323 -18.59 -40.44 -4.58
CA ASP A 323 -18.28 -39.16 -3.94
C ASP A 323 -17.05 -39.28 -3.01
N GLU A 324 -15.97 -38.55 -3.31
CA GLU A 324 -14.73 -38.51 -2.52
C GLU A 324 -14.96 -37.96 -1.10
N PHE A 325 -16.03 -37.18 -0.88
CA PHE A 325 -16.38 -36.62 0.44
C PHE A 325 -17.17 -37.59 1.32
N GLY A 326 -17.57 -38.76 0.80
CA GLY A 326 -18.29 -39.79 1.56
C GLY A 326 -19.67 -39.33 2.07
N LYS A 327 -20.26 -40.11 2.99
CA LYS A 327 -21.48 -39.69 3.70
C LYS A 327 -21.10 -38.78 4.87
N PRO A 328 -21.62 -37.55 4.96
CA PRO A 328 -21.32 -36.67 6.08
C PRO A 328 -21.82 -37.27 7.39
N HIS A 329 -21.15 -36.91 8.49
CA HIS A 329 -21.61 -37.26 9.83
C HIS A 329 -23.02 -36.68 10.07
N GLU A 330 -23.86 -37.35 10.86
CA GLU A 330 -25.26 -36.96 11.13
C GLU A 330 -25.40 -35.48 11.54
N THR A 331 -24.59 -35.02 12.49
CA THR A 331 -24.55 -33.60 12.90
C THR A 331 -24.21 -32.64 11.76
N MET A 332 -23.27 -33.02 10.88
CA MET A 332 -22.88 -32.17 9.74
C MET A 332 -24.01 -32.11 8.72
N ASP A 333 -24.71 -33.23 8.48
CA ASP A 333 -25.91 -33.25 7.64
C ASP A 333 -26.99 -32.29 8.16
N LEU A 334 -27.25 -32.30 9.48
CA LEU A 334 -28.18 -31.37 10.11
C LEU A 334 -27.74 -29.90 9.92
N MET A 335 -26.46 -29.59 10.08
CA MET A 335 -25.93 -28.24 9.85
C MET A 335 -26.12 -27.75 8.41
N LEU A 336 -25.84 -28.62 7.42
CA LEU A 336 -26.04 -28.32 6.00
C LEU A 336 -27.51 -28.06 5.68
N ARG A 337 -28.41 -28.88 6.23
CA ARG A 337 -29.86 -28.75 6.06
C ARG A 337 -30.41 -27.49 6.72
N THR A 338 -29.91 -27.13 7.91
CA THR A 338 -30.22 -25.84 8.56
C THR A 338 -29.80 -24.67 7.69
N THR A 339 -28.59 -24.70 7.14
CA THR A 339 -28.11 -23.63 6.23
C THR A 339 -28.99 -23.53 4.99
N ARG A 340 -29.36 -24.67 4.40
CA ARG A 340 -30.29 -24.71 3.27
C ARG A 340 -31.66 -24.12 3.64
N ALA A 341 -32.21 -24.43 4.81
CA ALA A 341 -33.48 -23.87 5.28
C ALA A 341 -33.42 -22.36 5.52
N ILE A 342 -32.28 -21.84 5.97
CA ILE A 342 -32.05 -20.39 6.11
C ILE A 342 -31.99 -19.71 4.73
N MET A 343 -31.28 -20.30 3.77
CA MET A 343 -31.05 -19.71 2.44
C MET A 343 -32.23 -19.92 1.48
N ASP A 344 -32.99 -21.01 1.60
CA ASP A 344 -34.09 -21.37 0.72
C ASP A 344 -35.44 -21.39 1.44
N ARG A 345 -36.22 -20.31 1.27
CA ARG A 345 -37.55 -20.17 1.89
C ARG A 345 -38.56 -21.21 1.41
N ASP A 346 -38.39 -21.76 0.21
CA ASP A 346 -39.28 -22.77 -0.34
C ASP A 346 -38.92 -24.19 0.17
N TYR A 347 -37.75 -24.35 0.79
CA TYR A 347 -37.35 -25.60 1.41
C TYR A 347 -38.01 -25.77 2.78
N ARG A 348 -38.52 -26.98 3.02
CA ARG A 348 -38.98 -27.42 4.32
C ARG A 348 -38.39 -28.79 4.61
N ASP A 349 -37.79 -28.89 5.78
CA ASP A 349 -37.07 -30.04 6.24
C ASP A 349 -38.00 -31.06 6.94
N GLU A 350 -37.66 -32.35 6.94
CA GLU A 350 -38.43 -33.39 7.65
C GLU A 350 -38.35 -33.26 9.18
N ILE A 351 -37.31 -32.60 9.70
CA ILE A 351 -37.07 -32.38 11.13
C ILE A 351 -37.55 -30.99 11.51
N ASP A 352 -38.62 -30.91 12.31
CA ASP A 352 -39.25 -29.65 12.72
C ASP A 352 -38.28 -28.67 13.41
N ILE A 353 -37.29 -29.18 14.15
CA ILE A 353 -36.27 -28.36 14.82
C ILE A 353 -35.46 -27.52 13.81
N ILE A 354 -35.15 -28.07 12.63
CA ILE A 354 -34.41 -27.36 11.58
C ILE A 354 -35.24 -26.20 11.05
N ASN A 355 -36.52 -26.46 10.74
CA ASN A 355 -37.45 -25.44 10.26
C ASN A 355 -37.63 -24.32 11.30
N GLN A 356 -37.80 -24.69 12.57
CA GLN A 356 -37.97 -23.73 13.66
C GLN A 356 -36.73 -22.83 13.83
N VAL A 357 -35.53 -23.42 13.85
CA VAL A 357 -34.28 -22.67 14.00
C VAL A 357 -34.05 -21.73 12.81
N ALA A 358 -34.32 -22.20 11.59
CA ALA A 358 -34.20 -21.38 10.40
C ALA A 358 -35.20 -20.22 10.40
N ASP A 359 -36.48 -20.47 10.68
CA ASP A 359 -37.52 -19.43 10.73
C ASP A 359 -37.25 -18.40 11.85
N GLU A 360 -36.83 -18.85 13.04
CA GLU A 360 -36.43 -17.98 14.17
C GLU A 360 -35.24 -17.09 13.81
N PHE A 361 -34.20 -17.66 13.19
CA PHE A 361 -33.00 -16.92 12.82
C PHE A 361 -33.29 -15.89 11.74
N VAL A 362 -34.00 -16.28 10.68
CA VAL A 362 -34.26 -15.34 9.59
C VAL A 362 -35.23 -14.23 10.00
N THR A 363 -36.19 -14.50 10.89
CA THR A 363 -37.03 -13.42 11.46
C THR A 363 -36.18 -12.36 12.15
N LYS A 364 -35.16 -12.77 12.93
CA LYS A 364 -34.24 -11.83 13.57
C LYS A 364 -33.33 -11.09 12.57
N LEU A 365 -32.89 -11.77 11.51
CA LEU A 365 -32.13 -11.14 10.42
C LEU A 365 -32.95 -10.08 9.67
N GLU A 366 -34.27 -10.28 9.50
CA GLU A 366 -35.14 -9.29 8.88
C GLU A 366 -35.36 -8.05 9.76
N GLU A 367 -35.24 -8.20 11.09
CA GLU A 367 -35.37 -7.10 12.05
C GLU A 367 -34.10 -6.24 12.14
N ASP A 368 -32.93 -6.86 12.37
CA ASP A 368 -31.63 -6.17 12.42
C ASP A 368 -30.48 -7.10 11.96
N PRO A 369 -30.15 -7.15 10.66
CA PRO A 369 -29.13 -8.07 10.16
C PRO A 369 -27.70 -7.68 10.54
N TYR A 370 -27.50 -6.47 11.08
CA TYR A 370 -26.18 -5.95 11.46
C TYR A 370 -25.86 -6.16 12.96
N ASP A 371 -26.76 -6.75 13.74
CA ASP A 371 -26.48 -7.10 15.14
C ASP A 371 -25.42 -8.23 15.21
N PRO A 372 -24.22 -7.96 15.76
CA PRO A 372 -23.14 -8.94 15.83
C PRO A 372 -23.49 -10.12 16.76
N ARG A 373 -24.47 -9.99 17.66
CA ARG A 373 -24.81 -11.05 18.63
C ARG A 373 -25.68 -12.15 18.03
N LEU A 374 -26.29 -11.93 16.86
CA LEU A 374 -27.23 -12.87 16.26
C LEU A 374 -26.60 -14.23 15.99
N SER A 375 -25.43 -14.25 15.35
CA SER A 375 -24.71 -15.49 15.01
C SER A 375 -24.31 -16.26 16.28
N TRP A 376 -23.86 -15.53 17.32
CA TRP A 376 -23.49 -16.11 18.61
C TRP A 376 -24.69 -16.78 19.28
N MET A 377 -25.80 -16.05 19.42
CA MET A 377 -27.01 -16.56 20.08
C MET A 377 -27.60 -17.75 19.32
N ALA A 378 -27.70 -17.65 17.99
CA ALA A 378 -28.25 -18.70 17.14
C ALA A 378 -27.38 -19.97 17.18
N GLY A 379 -26.04 -19.83 17.16
CA GLY A 379 -25.13 -20.96 17.25
C GLY A 379 -25.20 -21.70 18.58
N VAL A 380 -25.29 -20.97 19.71
CA VAL A 380 -25.45 -21.57 21.04
C VAL A 380 -26.82 -22.24 21.20
N ASP A 381 -27.89 -21.59 20.76
CA ASP A 381 -29.24 -22.15 20.80
C ASP A 381 -29.35 -23.41 19.93
N PHE A 382 -28.75 -23.39 18.74
CA PHE A 382 -28.70 -24.54 17.85
C PHE A 382 -27.89 -25.69 18.44
N TYR A 383 -26.73 -25.42 19.06
CA TYR A 383 -25.94 -26.42 19.77
C TYR A 383 -26.78 -27.14 20.84
N ASN A 384 -27.50 -26.39 21.67
CA ASN A 384 -28.33 -26.96 22.74
C ASN A 384 -29.44 -27.86 22.18
N LYS A 385 -30.10 -27.44 21.09
CA LYS A 385 -31.15 -28.24 20.41
C LYS A 385 -30.57 -29.49 19.71
N ILE A 386 -29.38 -29.40 19.11
CA ILE A 386 -28.77 -30.50 18.35
C ILE A 386 -28.26 -31.63 19.25
N VAL A 387 -27.72 -31.30 20.43
CA VAL A 387 -27.25 -32.30 21.40
C VAL A 387 -28.36 -33.27 21.83
N GLU A 388 -29.62 -32.84 21.79
CA GLU A 388 -30.77 -33.67 22.15
C GLU A 388 -31.11 -34.71 21.07
N ILE A 389 -30.73 -34.47 19.81
CA ILE A 389 -31.14 -35.29 18.66
C ILE A 389 -29.99 -36.01 17.95
N ALA A 390 -28.76 -35.52 18.06
CA ALA A 390 -27.58 -36.10 17.42
C ALA A 390 -26.35 -36.06 18.34
N LYS A 391 -25.44 -37.02 18.17
CA LYS A 391 -24.17 -37.05 18.90
C LYS A 391 -23.17 -36.08 18.28
N ILE A 392 -22.59 -35.19 19.06
CA ILE A 392 -21.53 -34.30 18.57
C ILE A 392 -20.27 -35.12 18.25
N PRO A 393 -19.75 -35.05 17.00
CA PRO A 393 -18.52 -35.74 16.64
C PRO A 393 -17.27 -35.02 17.18
N SER A 394 -16.10 -35.62 17.00
CA SER A 394 -14.85 -34.98 17.42
C SER A 394 -14.59 -33.69 16.63
N VAL A 395 -13.80 -32.77 17.20
CA VAL A 395 -13.43 -31.49 16.57
C VAL A 395 -12.84 -31.71 15.18
N ARG A 396 -12.04 -32.76 14.97
CA ARG A 396 -11.49 -33.10 13.66
C ARG A 396 -12.59 -33.28 12.59
N ILE A 397 -13.67 -33.98 12.92
CA ILE A 397 -14.78 -34.24 11.98
C ILE A 397 -15.59 -32.96 11.76
N LEU A 398 -15.82 -32.16 12.82
CA LEU A 398 -16.48 -30.85 12.68
C LEU A 398 -15.65 -29.88 11.83
N SER A 399 -14.33 -29.98 11.92
CA SER A 399 -13.39 -29.24 11.09
C SER A 399 -13.30 -29.79 9.67
N GLU A 400 -13.89 -30.94 9.32
CA GLU A 400 -13.93 -31.51 7.96
C GLU A 400 -15.26 -31.15 7.26
N TRP A 401 -15.56 -29.85 7.19
CA TRP A 401 -16.68 -29.28 6.44
C TRP A 401 -16.72 -29.76 4.97
N PRO A 402 -17.86 -30.29 4.48
CA PRO A 402 -17.96 -30.89 3.16
C PRO A 402 -18.21 -29.89 2.01
N ILE A 403 -18.43 -28.61 2.33
CA ILE A 403 -18.60 -27.56 1.33
C ILE A 403 -17.25 -26.87 1.05
N PRO A 404 -16.76 -26.89 -0.19
CA PRO A 404 -15.40 -26.44 -0.50
C PRO A 404 -15.21 -24.92 -0.54
N TYR A 405 -16.29 -24.14 -0.64
CA TYR A 405 -16.18 -22.69 -0.83
C TYR A 405 -16.09 -21.88 0.47
N ARG A 406 -16.47 -22.47 1.61
CA ARG A 406 -16.48 -21.76 2.89
C ARG A 406 -15.07 -21.70 3.48
N ASP A 407 -14.80 -20.60 4.16
CA ASP A 407 -13.51 -20.38 4.79
C ASP A 407 -13.41 -21.09 6.15
N ASP A 408 -12.32 -20.85 6.89
CA ASP A 408 -12.13 -21.39 8.24
C ASP A 408 -12.65 -20.47 9.35
N ASN A 409 -13.32 -19.37 8.99
CA ASN A 409 -13.87 -18.36 9.88
C ASN A 409 -12.86 -17.75 10.87
N ARG A 410 -11.54 -17.82 10.61
CA ARG A 410 -10.54 -17.25 11.53
C ARG A 410 -10.67 -15.73 11.68
N TYR A 411 -11.13 -15.05 10.63
CA TYR A 411 -11.30 -13.60 10.59
C TYR A 411 -12.42 -13.09 11.51
N PHE A 412 -13.37 -13.96 11.84
CA PHE A 412 -14.52 -13.64 12.67
C PHE A 412 -14.19 -13.63 14.18
N TRP A 413 -13.16 -14.37 14.61
CA TRP A 413 -12.87 -14.58 16.03
C TRP A 413 -11.83 -13.59 16.56
N ASP A 414 -12.09 -13.03 17.75
CA ASP A 414 -11.13 -12.27 18.54
C ASP A 414 -10.32 -13.23 19.44
N PHE A 415 -9.13 -13.64 19.00
CA PHE A 415 -8.21 -14.45 19.80
C PHE A 415 -7.16 -13.53 20.46
N SER A 416 -7.42 -13.15 21.71
CA SER A 416 -6.54 -12.29 22.52
C SER A 416 -5.10 -12.81 22.68
N GLU A 417 -4.83 -14.09 22.42
CA GLU A 417 -3.49 -14.71 22.51
C GLU A 417 -2.72 -14.77 21.18
N ASN A 418 -3.36 -14.60 20.01
CA ASN A 418 -2.69 -14.78 18.71
C ASN A 418 -2.00 -13.51 18.16
N MET A 419 -2.30 -12.33 18.72
CA MET A 419 -1.66 -11.07 18.31
C MET A 419 -0.17 -11.02 18.68
N PHE A 420 0.28 -11.80 19.68
CA PHE A 420 1.65 -11.72 20.19
C PHE A 420 2.62 -12.72 19.53
N GLU A 421 2.13 -13.88 19.07
CA GLU A 421 2.99 -14.97 18.55
C GLU A 421 2.99 -15.11 17.02
N SER A 422 1.95 -14.63 16.31
CA SER A 422 1.85 -14.76 14.85
C SER A 422 2.45 -13.57 14.08
N GLN A 423 2.60 -12.41 14.72
CA GLN A 423 3.12 -11.19 14.12
C GLN A 423 4.57 -10.96 14.55
N GLY A 424 5.51 -11.41 13.73
CA GLY A 424 6.91 -11.00 13.86
C GLY A 424 7.07 -9.55 13.41
N ILE A 425 7.27 -8.63 14.36
CA ILE A 425 7.80 -7.25 14.23
C ILE A 425 7.10 -6.29 13.25
N ASP A 426 6.17 -6.72 12.40
CA ASP A 426 5.39 -5.82 11.56
C ASP A 426 4.06 -5.44 12.25
N TYR A 427 4.11 -4.27 12.90
CA TYR A 427 2.98 -3.34 13.03
C TYR A 427 1.87 -3.66 14.05
N LEU A 428 2.16 -3.48 15.34
CA LEU A 428 1.18 -2.85 16.22
C LEU A 428 1.13 -1.37 15.83
N PRO A 429 -0.01 -0.81 15.38
CA PRO A 429 -0.14 0.63 15.38
C PRO A 429 0.02 1.07 16.84
N THR A 430 1.06 1.84 17.15
CA THR A 430 1.14 2.66 18.38
C THR A 430 0.11 3.79 18.35
N SER A 431 -1.08 3.52 17.81
CA SER A 431 -2.29 4.29 18.00
C SER A 431 -3.15 3.61 19.06
N GLN A 432 -2.56 3.24 20.20
CA GLN A 432 -3.35 3.38 21.42
C GLN A 432 -3.56 4.88 21.55
N GLN A 433 -4.80 5.31 21.29
CA GLN A 433 -5.22 6.70 21.49
C GLN A 433 -4.66 7.14 22.83
N THR A 434 -3.80 8.15 22.86
CA THR A 434 -3.41 8.73 24.13
C THR A 434 -4.63 9.44 24.71
N VAL A 435 -5.40 8.74 25.55
CA VAL A 435 -6.66 9.24 26.10
C VAL A 435 -6.32 10.31 27.13
N ARG A 436 -6.74 11.55 26.86
CA ARG A 436 -6.63 12.63 27.84
C ARG A 436 -7.63 12.41 28.96
N ARG A 437 -7.15 12.06 30.14
CA ARG A 437 -7.98 11.92 31.33
C ARG A 437 -7.89 13.19 32.17
N TYR A 438 -9.02 13.88 32.30
CA TYR A 438 -9.12 15.07 33.14
C TYR A 438 -9.20 14.66 34.61
N VAL A 439 -8.16 14.98 35.37
CA VAL A 439 -8.01 14.58 36.77
C VAL A 439 -8.11 15.77 37.73
N SER A 440 -8.47 15.49 38.97
CA SER A 440 -8.45 16.48 40.05
C SER A 440 -7.02 16.79 40.51
N LEU A 441 -6.80 17.93 41.17
CA LEU A 441 -5.48 18.32 41.68
C LEU A 441 -4.82 17.24 42.54
N MET A 442 -5.58 16.60 43.44
CA MET A 442 -5.01 15.57 44.32
C MET A 442 -4.70 14.26 43.58
N GLU A 443 -5.42 13.96 42.50
CA GLU A 443 -5.16 12.77 41.68
C GLU A 443 -3.91 12.99 40.81
N PHE A 444 -3.76 14.19 40.22
CA PHE A 444 -2.54 14.60 39.50
C PHE A 444 -1.28 14.58 40.39
N VAL A 445 -1.37 15.09 41.62
CA VAL A 445 -0.24 15.11 42.57
C VAL A 445 0.11 13.70 43.08
N ASN A 446 -0.87 12.82 43.26
CA ASN A 446 -0.63 11.47 43.74
C ASN A 446 0.08 10.57 42.70
N ASP A 447 -0.11 10.83 41.40
CA ASP A 447 0.58 10.09 40.33
C ASP A 447 2.01 10.60 40.04
N LEU A 448 2.35 11.84 40.43
CA LEU A 448 3.69 12.42 40.25
C LEU A 448 4.78 11.75 41.12
N ASP A 449 4.41 11.12 42.24
CA ASP A 449 5.35 10.51 43.20
C ASP A 449 5.58 8.99 42.96
N SER A 450 5.12 8.44 41.83
CA SER A 450 5.38 7.04 41.44
C SER A 450 6.77 6.91 40.78
N GLU A 451 7.84 7.00 41.58
CA GLU A 451 9.17 6.61 41.10
C GLU A 451 9.18 5.11 40.76
N MET A 452 9.46 4.85 39.47
CA MET A 452 9.53 3.55 38.76
C MET A 452 8.21 3.10 38.11
N THR A 453 7.87 3.74 36.97
CA THR A 453 7.19 3.21 35.74
C THR A 453 6.44 4.37 35.02
N HIS A 454 6.87 5.02 33.94
CA HIS A 454 6.81 4.60 32.53
C HIS A 454 5.74 3.56 32.09
N ASP A 455 4.69 3.25 32.88
CA ASP A 455 3.79 2.11 32.60
C ASP A 455 2.45 2.42 31.92
N ASN A 456 2.24 3.63 31.35
CA ASN A 456 1.15 3.78 30.39
C ASN A 456 1.40 4.92 29.38
N PRO A 457 1.95 4.63 28.18
CA PRO A 457 2.06 5.59 27.08
C PRO A 457 0.70 6.10 26.56
N ASP A 458 -0.41 5.51 27.02
CA ASP A 458 -1.74 5.65 26.44
C ASP A 458 -2.65 6.64 27.19
N GLU A 459 -2.22 7.25 28.30
CA GLU A 459 -3.04 8.22 29.04
C GLU A 459 -2.24 9.48 29.43
N ILE A 460 -2.62 10.65 28.90
CA ILE A 460 -2.08 11.95 29.34
C ILE A 460 -3.03 12.52 30.40
N LEU A 461 -2.52 12.70 31.61
CA LEU A 461 -3.25 13.36 32.70
C LEU A 461 -3.28 14.87 32.47
N VAL A 462 -4.48 15.44 32.41
CA VAL A 462 -4.67 16.90 32.30
C VAL A 462 -5.41 17.39 33.53
N LEU A 463 -4.92 18.43 34.20
CA LEU A 463 -5.66 19.04 35.31
C LEU A 463 -6.96 19.64 34.77
N ALA A 464 -8.10 19.22 35.32
CA ALA A 464 -9.42 19.72 34.94
C ALA A 464 -9.60 21.23 35.21
N THR A 465 -8.74 21.82 36.04
CA THR A 465 -8.69 23.26 36.31
C THR A 465 -7.25 23.71 36.13
N GLU A 466 -7.02 24.76 35.33
CA GLU A 466 -5.68 25.31 35.13
C GLU A 466 -5.08 25.76 36.46
N LEU A 467 -3.97 25.13 36.83
CA LEU A 467 -3.17 25.51 37.99
C LEU A 467 -1.90 26.19 37.50
N PHE A 468 -1.57 27.34 38.06
CA PHE A 468 -0.36 28.09 37.75
C PHE A 468 0.65 27.90 38.89
N PRO A 469 1.94 27.65 38.60
CA PRO A 469 2.97 27.60 39.63
C PRO A 469 3.10 28.95 40.34
N TYR A 470 3.43 28.92 41.63
CA TYR A 470 3.70 30.12 42.41
C TYR A 470 5.14 30.60 42.17
N GLU A 471 5.36 31.23 41.01
CA GLU A 471 6.46 32.14 40.66
C GLU A 471 6.24 32.55 39.19
N ASP A 472 6.64 33.77 38.81
CA ASP A 472 6.33 34.58 37.60
C ASP A 472 6.45 33.94 36.18
N MET A 473 6.18 32.64 36.00
CA MET A 473 6.35 31.89 34.75
C MET A 473 5.19 32.08 33.76
N GLY A 474 4.05 32.64 34.18
CA GLY A 474 2.94 33.01 33.28
C GLY A 474 2.24 31.86 32.54
N VAL A 475 2.63 30.60 32.78
CA VAL A 475 2.11 29.39 32.12
C VAL A 475 1.60 28.38 33.15
N SER A 476 0.56 27.62 32.81
CA SER A 476 -0.07 26.65 33.71
C SER A 476 0.70 25.31 33.74
N TYR A 477 0.50 24.49 34.77
CA TYR A 477 1.06 23.13 34.82
C TYR A 477 0.66 22.27 33.62
N ASN A 478 -0.55 22.46 33.07
CA ASN A 478 -0.98 21.81 31.83
C ASN A 478 -0.15 22.25 30.61
N GLN A 479 0.40 23.46 30.61
CA GLN A 479 1.28 23.98 29.55
C GLN A 479 2.76 23.61 29.78
N MET A 480 3.18 23.39 31.03
CA MET A 480 4.55 22.97 31.37
C MET A 480 4.78 21.48 31.16
N GLU A 481 3.83 20.65 31.61
CA GLU A 481 3.98 19.18 31.69
C GLU A 481 3.02 18.43 30.74
N GLY A 482 2.09 19.13 30.09
CA GLY A 482 1.12 18.53 29.18
C GLY A 482 1.64 18.44 27.75
N VAL A 483 1.44 17.30 27.09
CA VAL A 483 1.58 17.15 25.63
C VAL A 483 0.49 18.00 24.95
N GLU A 484 0.73 18.60 23.78
CA GLU A 484 -0.31 19.34 23.02
C GLU A 484 -1.30 18.36 22.34
N PRO A 485 -2.59 18.71 22.19
CA PRO A 485 -3.59 17.80 21.62
C PRO A 485 -3.32 17.58 20.13
N VAL A 486 -3.35 16.32 19.75
CA VAL A 486 -3.22 15.85 18.37
C VAL A 486 -4.61 15.89 17.72
N SER A 487 -4.70 16.15 16.41
CA SER A 487 -5.99 16.14 15.72
C SER A 487 -6.59 14.73 15.60
N ASP A 488 -7.88 14.67 15.26
CA ASP A 488 -8.47 13.45 14.73
C ASP A 488 -7.71 13.00 13.46
N PRO A 489 -7.62 11.68 13.21
CA PRO A 489 -6.95 11.15 12.03
C PRO A 489 -7.72 11.49 10.74
N TYR A 490 -6.99 11.96 9.73
CA TYR A 490 -7.47 12.16 8.36
C TYR A 490 -7.05 11.00 7.50
N HIS A 491 -8.00 10.33 6.85
CA HIS A 491 -7.69 9.22 5.96
C HIS A 491 -7.63 9.67 4.49
N TYR A 492 -6.59 9.20 3.79
CA TYR A 492 -6.36 9.48 2.38
C TYR A 492 -6.13 8.20 1.59
N ASN A 493 -6.61 8.23 0.35
CA ASN A 493 -6.37 7.15 -0.59
C ASN A 493 -4.92 7.20 -1.10
N GLU A 494 -4.31 6.03 -1.27
CA GLU A 494 -2.94 5.89 -1.80
C GLU A 494 -2.97 5.12 -3.11
N TRP A 495 -2.27 5.58 -4.13
CA TRP A 495 -2.24 4.97 -5.45
C TRP A 495 -1.23 3.83 -5.52
N ASP A 496 -1.77 2.64 -5.75
CA ASP A 496 -1.01 1.43 -6.04
C ASP A 496 -0.77 1.32 -7.55
N TYR A 497 0.48 1.48 -7.96
CA TYR A 497 0.85 1.43 -9.37
C TYR A 497 0.92 0.00 -9.94
N HIS A 498 1.14 -1.02 -9.11
CA HIS A 498 1.13 -2.43 -9.56
C HIS A 498 -0.27 -2.82 -10.00
N VAL A 499 -1.27 -2.41 -9.23
CA VAL A 499 -2.69 -2.71 -9.49
C VAL A 499 -3.36 -1.60 -10.32
N GLN A 500 -2.70 -0.46 -10.51
CA GLN A 500 -3.23 0.74 -11.18
C GLN A 500 -4.54 1.24 -10.55
N LEU A 501 -4.61 1.26 -9.21
CA LEU A 501 -5.79 1.66 -8.44
C LEU A 501 -5.42 2.37 -7.15
N ALA A 502 -6.29 3.28 -6.69
CA ALA A 502 -6.16 3.86 -5.36
C ALA A 502 -6.70 2.90 -4.29
N ARG A 503 -5.88 2.59 -3.29
CA ARG A 503 -6.25 1.92 -2.04
C ARG A 503 -7.01 2.93 -1.17
N PRO A 504 -8.27 2.64 -0.80
CA PRO A 504 -9.09 3.57 -0.02
C PRO A 504 -8.58 3.69 1.42
N ASP A 505 -8.61 4.91 1.98
CA ASP A 505 -8.30 5.20 3.39
C ASP A 505 -6.99 4.55 3.89
N TRP A 506 -6.00 4.47 3.01
CA TRP A 506 -4.80 3.68 3.21
C TRP A 506 -3.73 4.42 4.03
N ALA A 507 -3.61 5.73 3.81
CA ALA A 507 -2.72 6.59 4.56
C ALA A 507 -3.50 7.38 5.60
N THR A 508 -3.03 7.39 6.85
CA THR A 508 -3.60 8.18 7.94
C THR A 508 -2.68 9.35 8.25
N VAL A 509 -3.21 10.56 8.07
CA VAL A 509 -2.54 11.83 8.35
C VAL A 509 -3.04 12.38 9.69
N ILE A 510 -2.10 12.77 10.54
CA ILE A 510 -2.38 13.25 11.89
C ILE A 510 -1.77 14.65 12.03
N GLU A 511 -2.59 15.67 12.26
CA GLU A 511 -2.08 17.02 12.46
C GLU A 511 -1.48 17.18 13.87
N ARG A 512 -0.24 17.63 13.92
CA ARG A 512 0.54 17.90 15.12
C ARG A 512 1.04 19.35 15.10
N LYS A 513 1.40 19.85 16.28
CA LYS A 513 2.06 21.14 16.44
C LYS A 513 3.50 20.90 16.87
N GLN A 514 4.45 21.52 16.18
CA GLN A 514 5.85 21.48 16.59
C GLN A 514 6.10 22.34 17.83
N GLY A 515 7.17 22.01 18.55
CA GLY A 515 7.67 22.78 19.69
C GLY A 515 8.02 24.22 19.33
N ARG A 516 8.09 25.08 20.35
CA ARG A 516 8.49 26.49 20.19
C ARG A 516 10.00 26.63 20.36
N GLY A 517 10.66 27.21 19.36
CA GLY A 517 12.06 27.67 19.42
C GLY A 517 12.16 29.18 19.61
N ASP A 518 13.39 29.70 19.54
CA ASP A 518 13.67 31.14 19.66
C ASP A 518 13.30 31.89 18.36
N PRO A 519 12.33 32.84 18.39
CA PRO A 519 11.99 33.66 17.23
C PRO A 519 13.15 34.49 16.69
N GLU A 520 14.11 34.88 17.54
CA GLU A 520 15.24 35.73 17.12
C GLU A 520 16.09 35.03 16.05
N MET A 521 16.17 33.70 16.08
CA MET A 521 16.86 32.90 15.05
C MET A 521 16.29 33.17 13.65
N MET A 522 14.97 33.31 13.50
CA MET A 522 14.33 33.61 12.22
C MET A 522 14.61 35.06 11.76
N ASP A 523 14.72 36.00 12.70
CA ASP A 523 15.05 37.39 12.42
C ASP A 523 16.55 37.57 12.05
N GLU A 524 17.43 36.76 12.62
CA GLU A 524 18.85 36.69 12.27
C GLU A 524 19.04 36.22 10.82
N ILE A 525 18.31 35.19 10.39
CA ILE A 525 18.31 34.70 9.00
C ILE A 525 17.96 35.82 8.02
N LEU A 526 16.92 36.60 8.32
CA LEU A 526 16.51 37.75 7.50
C LEU A 526 17.59 38.83 7.45
N THR A 527 18.30 39.03 8.57
CA THR A 527 19.39 40.01 8.65
C THR A 527 20.61 39.56 7.85
N LYS A 528 20.98 38.27 7.95
CA LYS A 528 22.06 37.62 7.19
C LYS A 528 21.82 37.70 5.69
N HIS A 529 20.60 37.42 5.22
CA HIS A 529 20.25 37.35 3.81
C HIS A 529 19.46 38.56 3.28
N LYS A 530 19.57 39.72 3.93
CA LYS A 530 18.84 40.95 3.56
C LYS A 530 18.92 41.35 2.08
N PRO A 531 20.07 41.22 1.37
CA PRO A 531 20.15 41.51 -0.06
C PRO A 531 19.30 40.56 -0.91
N ILE A 532 19.28 39.28 -0.55
CA ILE A 532 18.53 38.22 -1.22
C ILE A 532 17.04 38.44 -1.01
N ALA A 533 16.62 38.64 0.24
CA ALA A 533 15.24 38.95 0.60
C ALA A 533 14.72 40.17 -0.19
N SER A 534 15.53 41.23 -0.25
CA SER A 534 15.20 42.43 -1.05
C SER A 534 15.06 42.12 -2.53
N ARG A 535 15.92 41.27 -3.11
CA ARG A 535 15.85 40.87 -4.53
C ARG A 535 14.60 40.03 -4.82
N ILE A 536 14.26 39.08 -3.94
CA ILE A 536 13.04 38.26 -4.05
C ILE A 536 11.82 39.16 -4.04
N ARG A 537 11.74 40.12 -3.10
CA ARG A 537 10.66 41.11 -3.06
C ARG A 537 10.51 41.86 -4.38
N HIS A 538 11.60 42.45 -4.90
CA HIS A 538 11.55 43.19 -6.17
C HIS A 538 11.12 42.32 -7.35
N LEU A 539 11.53 41.05 -7.39
CA LEU A 539 11.14 40.12 -8.46
C LEU A 539 9.65 39.81 -8.40
N ILE A 540 9.10 39.56 -7.21
CA ILE A 540 7.67 39.26 -7.09
C ILE A 540 6.82 40.52 -7.29
N ASP A 541 7.29 41.70 -6.87
CA ASP A 541 6.67 43.00 -7.19
C ASP A 541 6.63 43.25 -8.70
N ALA A 542 7.72 42.94 -9.42
CA ALA A 542 7.80 43.11 -10.87
C ALA A 542 6.87 42.15 -11.66
N LEU A 543 6.49 41.02 -11.06
CA LEU A 543 5.56 40.04 -11.61
C LEU A 543 4.08 40.39 -11.39
N GLN A 544 3.78 41.52 -10.73
CA GLN A 544 2.39 41.97 -10.57
C GLN A 544 1.77 42.39 -11.91
N PRO A 545 0.62 41.81 -12.32
CA PRO A 545 -0.19 42.43 -13.36
C PRO A 545 -0.69 43.78 -12.82
N GLN A 546 -0.33 44.87 -13.49
CA GLN A 546 -0.68 46.23 -13.07
C GLN A 546 -2.21 46.44 -13.06
N GLY A 547 -2.81 46.28 -11.89
CA GLY A 547 -4.16 46.72 -11.51
C GLY A 547 -5.16 46.91 -12.66
N ILE A 548 -5.61 48.15 -12.85
CA ILE A 548 -6.66 48.50 -13.81
C ILE A 548 -6.04 48.72 -15.20
N VAL A 549 -6.17 47.73 -16.09
CA VAL A 549 -5.74 47.87 -17.49
C VAL A 549 -6.90 48.45 -18.32
N ARG A 550 -6.75 49.67 -18.82
CA ARG A 550 -7.71 50.33 -19.71
C ARG A 550 -7.34 50.07 -21.17
N ARG A 551 -8.05 49.16 -21.85
CA ARG A 551 -7.86 48.91 -23.29
C ARG A 551 -8.87 49.71 -24.12
N ARG A 552 -8.38 50.43 -25.12
CA ARG A 552 -9.19 51.30 -26.00
C ARG A 552 -9.51 50.58 -27.31
N GLY A 553 -10.50 51.06 -28.06
CA GLY A 553 -10.80 50.55 -29.41
C GLY A 553 -11.72 49.33 -29.41
N TYR A 554 -12.67 49.27 -28.48
CA TYR A 554 -13.74 48.27 -28.47
C TYR A 554 -15.08 48.91 -28.87
N GLU A 555 -15.97 48.12 -29.50
CA GLU A 555 -17.33 48.56 -29.83
C GLU A 555 -18.22 48.67 -28.59
N GLU A 556 -17.93 47.90 -27.54
CA GLU A 556 -18.60 47.94 -26.25
C GLU A 556 -17.58 48.09 -25.11
N GLY A 557 -17.92 48.86 -24.08
CA GLY A 557 -17.05 49.10 -22.93
C GLY A 557 -17.73 49.95 -21.86
N GLU A 558 -17.04 50.12 -20.74
CA GLU A 558 -17.57 50.77 -19.54
C GLU A 558 -17.40 52.30 -19.59
N GLU A 559 -16.38 52.80 -20.30
CA GLU A 559 -16.12 54.22 -20.52
C GLU A 559 -16.04 54.53 -22.03
N LEU A 560 -16.36 55.75 -22.43
CA LEU A 560 -16.21 56.25 -23.81
C LEU A 560 -14.83 56.88 -24.01
N ASP A 561 -14.11 56.49 -25.07
CA ASP A 561 -12.93 57.23 -25.53
C ASP A 561 -13.39 58.48 -26.29
N LEU A 562 -13.37 59.62 -25.61
CA LEU A 562 -13.79 60.90 -26.16
C LEU A 562 -13.08 61.24 -27.47
N ASN A 563 -11.80 60.88 -27.65
CA ASN A 563 -11.09 61.19 -28.89
C ASN A 563 -11.59 60.34 -30.06
N ALA A 564 -11.84 59.04 -29.82
CA ALA A 564 -12.40 58.14 -30.82
C ALA A 564 -13.85 58.53 -31.17
N ALA A 565 -14.66 58.87 -30.16
CA ALA A 565 -16.03 59.35 -30.34
C ALA A 565 -16.10 60.68 -31.12
N ILE A 566 -15.20 61.63 -30.84
CA ILE A 566 -15.11 62.90 -31.59
C ILE A 566 -14.74 62.62 -33.05
N ARG A 567 -13.78 61.73 -33.32
CA ARG A 567 -13.42 61.34 -34.69
C ARG A 567 -14.57 60.67 -35.44
N ALA A 568 -15.26 59.72 -34.80
CA ALA A 568 -16.45 59.09 -35.36
C ALA A 568 -17.52 60.13 -35.70
N MET A 569 -17.75 61.13 -34.85
CA MET A 569 -18.69 62.23 -35.13
C MET A 569 -18.24 63.15 -36.27
N ILE A 570 -16.94 63.37 -36.44
CA ILE A 570 -16.38 64.10 -37.59
C ILE A 570 -16.65 63.32 -38.88
N ASP A 571 -16.42 62.00 -38.89
CA ASP A 571 -16.61 61.15 -40.07
C ASP A 571 -18.08 61.04 -40.48
N ILE A 572 -19.00 60.90 -39.50
CA ILE A 572 -20.45 60.95 -39.73
C ILE A 572 -20.85 62.27 -40.41
N ARG A 573 -20.34 63.41 -39.91
CA ARG A 573 -20.63 64.73 -40.50
C ARG A 573 -20.04 64.90 -41.91
N ARG A 574 -19.01 64.14 -42.26
CA ARG A 574 -18.41 64.10 -43.60
C ARG A 574 -19.08 63.09 -44.53
N GLY A 575 -20.05 62.30 -44.06
CA GLY A 575 -20.69 61.24 -44.82
C GLY A 575 -19.82 60.00 -45.02
N VAL A 576 -18.78 59.81 -44.19
CA VAL A 576 -17.90 58.63 -44.19
C VAL A 576 -18.36 57.67 -43.10
N MET A 577 -18.28 56.36 -43.35
CA MET A 577 -18.61 55.35 -42.34
C MET A 577 -17.59 55.44 -41.18
N PRO A 578 -18.03 55.74 -39.95
CA PRO A 578 -17.13 55.87 -38.81
C PRO A 578 -16.67 54.49 -38.30
N ASP A 579 -15.53 54.45 -37.61
CA ASP A 579 -15.11 53.29 -36.83
C ASP A 579 -16.01 53.16 -35.59
N PRO A 580 -16.73 52.04 -35.40
CA PRO A 580 -17.62 51.84 -34.26
C PRO A 580 -16.89 51.64 -32.91
N ARG A 581 -15.55 51.48 -32.93
CA ARG A 581 -14.74 51.14 -31.76
C ARG A 581 -14.40 52.34 -30.86
N ILE A 582 -15.44 52.98 -30.30
CA ILE A 582 -15.31 54.21 -29.51
C ILE A 582 -15.22 54.00 -28.00
N ASN A 583 -15.29 52.77 -27.51
CA ASN A 583 -15.34 52.45 -26.09
C ASN A 583 -13.99 51.97 -25.53
N ILE A 584 -13.84 52.13 -24.21
CA ILE A 584 -12.73 51.67 -23.38
C ILE A 584 -13.25 50.54 -22.49
N ARG A 585 -12.57 49.40 -22.54
CA ARG A 585 -12.82 48.28 -21.63
C ARG A 585 -11.81 48.32 -20.50
N VAL A 586 -12.30 48.23 -19.27
CA VAL A 586 -11.49 48.31 -18.06
C VAL A 586 -11.41 46.91 -17.46
N THR A 587 -10.25 46.25 -17.61
CA THR A 587 -10.03 44.94 -16.99
C THR A 587 -9.27 45.13 -15.68
N ARG A 588 -9.92 44.84 -14.56
CA ARG A 588 -9.28 44.78 -13.25
C ARG A 588 -8.59 43.43 -13.10
N HIS A 589 -7.27 43.41 -13.03
CA HIS A 589 -6.55 42.21 -12.61
C HIS A 589 -6.36 42.31 -11.10
N ILE A 590 -7.11 41.50 -10.36
CA ILE A 590 -6.92 41.32 -8.92
C ILE A 590 -6.11 40.02 -8.78
N ARG A 591 -4.94 40.10 -8.16
CA ARG A 591 -4.15 38.92 -7.80
C ARG A 591 -4.88 38.24 -6.64
N ASP A 592 -5.26 36.98 -6.86
CA ASP A 592 -6.00 36.17 -5.90
C ASP A 592 -5.35 34.78 -5.87
N LEU A 593 -4.30 34.68 -5.06
CA LEU A 593 -3.41 33.52 -4.94
C LEU A 593 -3.34 33.07 -3.49
N SER A 594 -3.58 31.77 -3.26
CA SER A 594 -3.30 31.12 -1.97
C SER A 594 -2.16 30.13 -2.10
N ILE A 595 -1.20 30.18 -1.17
CA ILE A 595 0.02 29.38 -1.21
C ILE A 595 0.13 28.52 0.06
N VAL A 596 0.41 27.21 -0.07
CA VAL A 596 0.93 26.39 1.02
C VAL A 596 2.41 26.14 0.75
N LEU A 597 3.26 26.61 1.65
CA LEU A 597 4.65 26.19 1.71
C LEU A 597 4.70 24.88 2.52
N LEU A 598 4.96 23.76 1.85
CA LEU A 598 5.02 22.44 2.46
C LEU A 598 6.49 22.01 2.58
N LEU A 599 6.95 21.79 3.81
CA LEU A 599 8.33 21.45 4.12
C LEU A 599 8.46 19.96 4.43
N ASP A 600 9.41 19.29 3.81
CA ASP A 600 9.82 17.94 4.20
C ASP A 600 10.69 18.02 5.45
N LEU A 601 10.37 17.23 6.47
CA LEU A 601 11.06 17.20 7.76
C LEU A 601 11.61 15.80 8.07
N SER A 602 11.98 15.04 7.05
CA SER A 602 12.47 13.66 7.17
C SER A 602 13.88 13.55 7.76
N GLU A 603 14.32 12.33 8.05
CA GLU A 603 15.65 12.03 8.60
C GLU A 603 16.80 12.48 7.68
N SER A 604 16.61 12.41 6.35
CA SER A 604 17.54 12.94 5.35
C SER A 604 17.89 14.42 5.56
N THR A 605 16.96 15.18 6.16
CA THR A 605 17.10 16.61 6.40
C THR A 605 18.11 16.93 7.50
N ASN A 606 18.54 15.93 8.28
CA ASN A 606 19.62 16.09 9.24
C ASN A 606 21.04 15.94 8.63
N GLU A 607 21.16 15.55 7.35
CA GLU A 607 22.46 15.48 6.68
C GLU A 607 23.14 16.86 6.62
N LYS A 608 24.47 16.87 6.74
CA LYS A 608 25.30 18.07 6.75
C LYS A 608 25.77 18.42 5.33
N ILE A 609 25.76 19.70 4.99
CA ILE A 609 26.14 20.19 3.66
C ILE A 609 27.64 20.50 3.63
N GLY A 610 28.43 19.63 3.00
CA GLY A 610 29.85 19.89 2.72
C GLY A 610 30.69 18.66 2.36
N ASP A 611 31.94 18.90 1.94
CA ASP A 611 32.89 17.85 1.52
C ASP A 611 33.61 17.15 2.69
N ILE A 612 33.26 17.49 3.94
CA ILE A 612 33.95 17.02 5.15
C ILE A 612 33.21 15.79 5.68
N ALA A 613 33.91 14.67 5.80
CA ALA A 613 33.31 13.41 6.23
C ALA A 613 33.09 13.35 7.76
N GLU A 614 32.14 12.53 8.19
CA GLU A 614 31.85 12.27 9.61
C GLU A 614 33.13 11.79 10.32
N GLY A 615 33.62 12.58 11.28
CA GLY A 615 34.85 12.32 12.04
C GLY A 615 36.06 13.24 11.73
N GLU A 616 35.93 14.19 10.79
CA GLU A 616 36.95 15.22 10.51
C GLU A 616 36.72 16.52 11.32
N GLU A 617 37.80 17.24 11.65
CA GLU A 617 37.71 18.53 12.38
C GLU A 617 36.90 19.56 11.58
N GLY A 618 35.83 20.10 12.18
CA GLY A 618 34.92 21.06 11.55
C GLY A 618 33.65 20.45 10.95
N TYR A 619 33.41 19.14 11.11
CA TYR A 619 32.16 18.48 10.69
C TYR A 619 30.92 19.00 11.46
N GLU A 620 31.05 19.24 12.78
CA GLU A 620 29.93 19.74 13.60
C GLU A 620 29.52 21.18 13.25
N ASP A 621 30.43 21.98 12.67
CA ASP A 621 30.21 23.39 12.32
C ASP A 621 29.55 23.58 10.94
N GLN A 622 29.24 22.50 10.21
CA GLN A 622 28.55 22.59 8.91
C GLN A 622 27.05 22.83 9.05
N ASP A 623 26.50 23.61 8.14
CA ASP A 623 25.06 23.84 8.03
C ASP A 623 24.38 22.51 7.63
N SER A 624 23.29 22.15 8.31
CA SER A 624 22.46 21.00 7.92
C SER A 624 21.48 21.34 6.81
N ILE A 625 20.96 20.31 6.12
CA ILE A 625 19.87 20.48 5.16
C ILE A 625 18.61 21.07 5.85
N LEU A 626 18.40 20.77 7.14
CA LEU A 626 17.36 21.38 7.96
C LEU A 626 17.57 22.87 8.15
N ASP A 627 18.81 23.30 8.39
CA ASP A 627 19.14 24.72 8.51
C ASP A 627 18.90 25.45 7.18
N LEU A 628 19.30 24.84 6.06
CA LEU A 628 19.03 25.37 4.72
C LEU A 628 17.53 25.46 4.43
N THR A 629 16.76 24.45 4.80
CA THR A 629 15.30 24.38 4.64
C THR A 629 14.63 25.46 5.50
N ARG A 630 15.08 25.64 6.74
CA ARG A 630 14.60 26.68 7.66
C ARG A 630 14.93 28.08 7.13
N GLU A 631 16.16 28.31 6.64
CA GLU A 631 16.58 29.58 6.03
C GLU A 631 15.74 29.91 4.78
N SER A 632 15.57 28.93 3.90
CA SER A 632 14.78 29.06 2.67
C SER A 632 13.31 29.34 2.98
N ALA A 633 12.72 28.59 3.91
CA ALA A 633 11.34 28.75 4.34
C ALA A 633 11.10 30.11 5.00
N GLY A 634 12.02 30.58 5.84
CA GLY A 634 11.95 31.90 6.46
C GLY A 634 11.99 33.05 5.43
N LEU A 635 12.91 32.97 4.46
CA LEU A 635 13.03 33.98 3.40
C LEU A 635 11.80 34.01 2.48
N LEU A 636 11.29 32.84 2.11
CA LEU A 636 10.07 32.72 1.29
C LEU A 636 8.85 33.24 2.03
N SER A 637 8.67 32.84 3.30
CA SER A 637 7.55 33.29 4.13
C SER A 637 7.53 34.80 4.29
N TRP A 638 8.70 35.41 4.58
CA TRP A 638 8.83 36.86 4.65
C TRP A 638 8.54 37.57 3.32
N ALA A 639 8.99 36.98 2.20
CA ALA A 639 8.75 37.55 0.88
C ALA A 639 7.26 37.53 0.54
N ILE A 640 6.58 36.41 0.77
CA ILE A 640 5.14 36.23 0.53
C ILE A 640 4.31 37.17 1.43
N ASP A 641 4.64 37.25 2.72
CA ASP A 641 3.99 38.14 3.68
C ASP A 641 4.13 39.62 3.29
N SER A 642 5.34 40.03 2.86
CA SER A 642 5.61 41.42 2.42
C SER A 642 4.73 41.86 1.24
N ILE A 643 4.24 40.92 0.42
CA ILE A 643 3.40 41.18 -0.76
C ILE A 643 1.91 41.21 -0.38
N GLY A 644 1.53 40.48 0.66
CA GLY A 644 0.16 40.37 1.15
C GLY A 644 -0.68 39.26 0.52
N ASP A 645 -0.05 38.22 -0.06
CA ASP A 645 -0.77 37.02 -0.49
C ASP A 645 -1.12 36.14 0.72
N SER A 646 -2.26 35.44 0.69
CA SER A 646 -2.64 34.50 1.75
C SER A 646 -1.80 33.22 1.65
N PHE A 647 -1.07 32.89 2.71
CA PHE A 647 -0.23 31.69 2.73
C PHE A 647 -0.30 30.91 4.04
N ALA A 648 0.04 29.63 3.99
CA ALA A 648 0.25 28.78 5.15
C ALA A 648 1.62 28.11 5.04
N VAL A 649 2.23 27.81 6.18
CA VAL A 649 3.52 27.11 6.28
C VAL A 649 3.28 25.83 7.07
N HIS A 650 3.41 24.70 6.39
CA HIS A 650 3.20 23.37 6.96
C HIS A 650 4.45 22.52 6.72
N GLY A 651 4.61 21.45 7.50
CA GLY A 651 5.63 20.44 7.27
C GLY A 651 5.06 19.04 7.42
N PHE A 652 5.81 18.02 7.02
CA PHE A 652 5.38 16.64 7.19
C PHE A 652 6.58 15.71 7.44
N ALA A 653 6.30 14.61 8.12
CA ALA A 653 7.18 13.46 8.30
C ALA A 653 6.29 12.21 8.44
N SER A 654 6.78 11.02 8.15
CA SER A 654 5.97 9.79 8.23
C SER A 654 6.64 8.67 9.00
N ASP A 655 5.85 7.95 9.80
CA ASP A 655 6.21 6.70 10.44
C ASP A 655 5.28 5.58 9.94
N GLY A 656 5.51 5.16 8.70
CA GLY A 656 4.64 4.25 7.97
C GLY A 656 3.30 4.88 7.58
N ARG A 657 2.44 4.06 6.95
CA ARG A 657 1.17 4.56 6.38
C ARG A 657 0.14 5.03 7.41
N HIS A 658 0.16 4.49 8.63
CA HIS A 658 -0.87 4.82 9.64
C HIS A 658 -0.48 6.00 10.56
N ASP A 659 0.74 6.55 10.44
CA ASP A 659 1.15 7.77 11.17
C ASP A 659 1.94 8.73 10.27
N VAL A 660 1.24 9.39 9.33
CA VAL A 660 1.79 10.51 8.59
C VAL A 660 1.59 11.78 9.41
N GLN A 661 2.66 12.27 10.02
CA GLN A 661 2.65 13.42 10.92
C GLN A 661 2.68 14.71 10.10
N TYR A 662 1.65 15.54 10.27
CA TYR A 662 1.51 16.80 9.55
C TYR A 662 1.60 17.99 10.49
N TYR A 663 2.61 18.83 10.30
CA TYR A 663 2.94 19.92 11.20
C TYR A 663 2.42 21.26 10.67
N ARG A 664 1.65 21.98 11.47
CA ARG A 664 1.13 23.32 11.12
C ARG A 664 1.93 24.40 11.84
N PHE A 665 2.82 25.10 11.12
CA PHE A 665 3.62 26.19 11.68
C PHE A 665 2.88 27.53 11.63
N LYS A 666 2.21 27.79 10.52
CA LYS A 666 1.40 29.00 10.28
C LYS A 666 0.20 28.65 9.42
N ASP A 667 -0.98 29.02 9.86
CA ASP A 667 -2.22 28.86 9.10
C ASP A 667 -2.55 30.08 8.23
N PHE A 668 -3.49 29.93 7.28
CA PHE A 668 -3.93 31.02 6.39
C PHE A 668 -4.47 32.25 7.13
N GLU A 669 -5.21 32.05 8.22
CA GLU A 669 -5.84 33.13 9.00
C GLU A 669 -4.86 33.83 9.96
N GLN A 670 -3.68 33.24 10.19
CA GLN A 670 -2.67 33.76 11.10
C GLN A 670 -1.74 34.74 10.40
N SER A 671 -1.35 35.81 11.09
CA SER A 671 -0.29 36.72 10.64
C SER A 671 1.09 36.07 10.78
N TYR A 672 2.07 36.50 9.98
CA TYR A 672 3.46 36.05 10.16
C TYR A 672 4.13 36.81 11.33
N ASP A 673 3.81 36.41 12.55
CA ASP A 673 4.26 37.00 13.81
C ASP A 673 5.29 36.14 14.55
N ASP A 674 5.70 36.58 15.75
CA ASP A 674 6.70 35.87 16.55
C ASP A 674 6.23 34.47 16.98
N GLU A 675 4.92 34.19 17.02
CA GLU A 675 4.42 32.83 17.25
C GLU A 675 4.71 31.94 16.04
N ALA A 676 4.38 32.39 14.83
CA ALA A 676 4.71 31.65 13.61
C ALA A 676 6.24 31.42 13.49
N LYS A 677 7.04 32.47 13.76
CA LYS A 677 8.51 32.36 13.76
C LYS A 677 9.02 31.39 14.83
N SER A 678 8.47 31.41 16.04
CA SER A 678 8.86 30.48 17.12
C SER A 678 8.68 29.02 16.73
N ARG A 679 7.56 28.69 16.07
CA ARG A 679 7.27 27.32 15.63
C ARG A 679 8.17 26.91 14.47
N MET A 680 8.48 27.85 13.57
CA MET A 680 9.44 27.61 12.51
C MET A 680 10.88 27.43 13.02
N ALA A 681 11.27 28.17 14.07
CA ALA A 681 12.56 27.98 14.73
C ALA A 681 12.65 26.60 15.41
N GLY A 682 11.54 26.12 15.97
CA GLY A 682 11.41 24.79 16.59
C GLY A 682 11.31 23.61 15.61
N MET A 683 11.58 23.81 14.31
CA MET A 683 11.61 22.70 13.33
C MET A 683 12.66 21.66 13.71
N GLN A 684 12.22 20.40 13.82
CA GLN A 684 13.07 19.23 14.01
C GLN A 684 12.84 18.26 12.85
N GLY A 685 13.93 17.69 12.33
CA GLY A 685 13.90 16.66 11.29
C GLY A 685 13.97 15.25 11.89
N GLY A 686 13.22 14.32 11.32
CA GLY A 686 13.22 12.91 11.69
C GLY A 686 12.18 12.09 10.92
N LEU A 687 12.24 10.76 11.04
CA LEU A 687 11.32 9.81 10.39
C LEU A 687 11.44 9.81 8.85
N SER A 688 10.47 9.20 8.16
CA SER A 688 10.47 8.98 6.70
C SER A 688 9.61 10.00 5.93
N THR A 689 9.46 9.81 4.61
CA THR A 689 8.88 10.77 3.66
C THR A 689 7.73 10.17 2.84
N ARG A 690 6.48 10.29 3.34
CA ARG A 690 5.25 9.93 2.58
C ARG A 690 4.59 11.13 1.90
N MET A 691 5.27 11.70 0.90
CA MET A 691 4.87 12.91 0.17
C MET A 691 3.43 12.90 -0.36
N GLY A 692 2.96 11.79 -0.95
CA GLY A 692 1.65 11.75 -1.61
C GLY A 692 0.48 12.02 -0.64
N ALA A 693 0.53 11.47 0.57
CA ALA A 693 -0.46 11.75 1.62
C ALA A 693 -0.40 13.21 2.08
N ALA A 694 0.81 13.74 2.30
CA ALA A 694 1.03 15.13 2.71
C ALA A 694 0.55 16.14 1.66
N LEU A 695 0.78 15.87 0.37
CA LEU A 695 0.30 16.71 -0.74
C LEU A 695 -1.24 16.73 -0.82
N ARG A 696 -1.90 15.59 -0.66
CA ARG A 696 -3.37 15.50 -0.63
C ARG A 696 -3.94 16.31 0.54
N HIS A 697 -3.30 16.24 1.70
CA HIS A 697 -3.72 17.00 2.87
C HIS A 697 -3.48 18.51 2.70
N ALA A 698 -2.33 18.93 2.15
CA ALA A 698 -2.07 20.32 1.79
C ALA A 698 -3.09 20.85 0.75
N GLY A 699 -3.44 20.02 -0.23
CA GLY A 699 -4.48 20.31 -1.21
C GLY A 699 -5.86 20.50 -0.57
N TRP A 700 -6.22 19.66 0.40
CA TRP A 700 -7.46 19.81 1.15
C TRP A 700 -7.56 21.19 1.84
N HIS A 701 -6.50 21.65 2.51
CA HIS A 701 -6.43 23.00 3.09
C HIS A 701 -6.57 24.11 2.03
N LEU A 702 -5.94 23.96 0.86
CA LEU A 702 -6.04 24.93 -0.24
C LEU A 702 -7.43 24.97 -0.89
N THR A 703 -8.11 23.82 -1.01
CA THR A 703 -9.43 23.77 -1.63
C THR A 703 -10.50 24.51 -0.83
N GLN A 704 -10.28 24.70 0.47
CA GLN A 704 -11.12 25.51 1.36
C GLN A 704 -10.93 27.02 1.17
N GLN A 705 -9.82 27.45 0.56
CA GLN A 705 -9.56 28.86 0.31
C GLN A 705 -10.31 29.35 -0.92
N ASN A 706 -10.89 30.56 -0.83
CA ASN A 706 -11.65 31.20 -1.90
C ASN A 706 -10.76 31.90 -2.96
N ALA A 707 -9.53 31.42 -3.17
CA ALA A 707 -8.61 32.00 -4.15
C ALA A 707 -8.77 31.40 -5.55
N GLN A 708 -8.69 32.24 -6.58
CA GLN A 708 -8.70 31.83 -7.99
C GLN A 708 -7.53 30.94 -8.39
N LYS A 709 -6.34 31.21 -7.84
CA LYS A 709 -5.14 30.39 -8.06
C LYS A 709 -4.68 29.82 -6.72
N ARG A 710 -4.32 28.53 -6.73
CA ARG A 710 -3.88 27.79 -5.54
C ARG A 710 -2.56 27.11 -5.86
N LEU A 711 -1.56 27.26 -5.00
CA LEU A 711 -0.22 26.72 -5.17
C LEU A 711 0.22 25.95 -3.93
N VAL A 712 0.67 24.71 -4.09
CA VAL A 712 1.52 24.00 -3.14
C VAL A 712 2.96 24.16 -3.60
N LEU A 713 3.78 24.79 -2.77
CA LEU A 713 5.24 24.87 -2.94
C LEU A 713 5.88 23.87 -1.99
N LEU A 714 6.27 22.71 -2.51
CA LEU A 714 6.96 21.66 -1.76
C LEU A 714 8.46 21.96 -1.72
N VAL A 715 9.07 21.91 -0.54
CA VAL A 715 10.53 21.95 -0.33
C VAL A 715 10.93 20.60 0.25
N THR A 716 11.75 19.84 -0.47
CA THR A 716 12.18 18.49 -0.08
C THR A 716 13.62 18.24 -0.51
N ASP A 717 14.35 17.44 0.25
CA ASP A 717 15.71 17.01 -0.05
C ASP A 717 15.79 15.58 -0.60
N GLY A 718 14.67 14.84 -0.62
CA GLY A 718 14.69 13.39 -0.77
C GLY A 718 13.66 12.81 -1.74
N GLU A 719 13.84 11.53 -2.04
CA GLU A 719 12.86 10.72 -2.76
C GLU A 719 11.74 10.27 -1.80
N PRO A 720 10.49 10.10 -2.28
CA PRO A 720 9.44 9.52 -1.45
C PRO A 720 9.82 8.10 -1.01
N ALA A 721 9.99 7.89 0.30
CA ALA A 721 10.39 6.64 0.91
C ALA A 721 9.76 6.53 2.31
N ASP A 722 9.29 5.35 2.70
CA ASP A 722 8.69 5.10 4.01
C ASP A 722 9.09 3.71 4.53
N ILE A 723 9.06 3.50 5.85
CA ILE A 723 9.57 2.26 6.48
C ILE A 723 8.78 1.01 6.09
N ASP A 724 7.50 1.17 5.75
CA ASP A 724 6.56 0.09 5.47
C ASP A 724 6.48 -0.27 3.97
N GLU A 725 7.07 0.55 3.10
CA GLU A 725 7.05 0.34 1.65
C GLU A 725 8.46 0.06 1.13
N ARG A 726 8.67 -1.17 0.67
CA ARG A 726 10.00 -1.63 0.22
C ARG A 726 10.28 -1.24 -1.24
N ASP A 727 9.24 -1.01 -2.03
CA ASP A 727 9.39 -0.63 -3.44
C ASP A 727 9.58 0.89 -3.60
N PRO A 728 10.76 1.36 -4.05
CA PRO A 728 11.04 2.79 -4.19
C PRO A 728 10.21 3.46 -5.28
N GLN A 729 9.62 2.71 -6.22
CA GLN A 729 8.75 3.27 -7.26
C GLN A 729 7.33 3.49 -6.77
N TYR A 730 6.90 2.76 -5.73
CA TYR A 730 5.53 2.80 -5.27
C TYR A 730 5.12 4.20 -4.81
N LEU A 731 5.85 4.76 -3.85
CA LEU A 731 5.56 6.10 -3.31
C LEU A 731 5.83 7.22 -4.34
N ARG A 732 6.72 7.00 -5.33
CA ARG A 732 6.92 7.93 -6.44
C ARG A 732 5.70 7.98 -7.36
N HIS A 733 5.16 6.82 -7.71
CA HIS A 733 3.94 6.74 -8.51
C HIS A 733 2.73 7.27 -7.75
N ASP A 734 2.68 7.03 -6.44
CA ASP A 734 1.66 7.63 -5.58
C ASP A 734 1.74 9.16 -5.57
N THR A 735 2.93 9.71 -5.31
CA THR A 735 3.16 11.15 -5.28
C THR A 735 2.83 11.78 -6.63
N LYS A 736 3.21 11.14 -7.74
CA LYS A 736 2.82 11.59 -9.08
C LYS A 736 1.31 11.64 -9.24
N LYS A 737 0.61 10.60 -8.78
CA LYS A 737 -0.86 10.56 -8.86
C LYS A 737 -1.50 11.65 -8.01
N ALA A 738 -0.97 11.91 -6.81
CA ALA A 738 -1.41 13.01 -5.96
C ALA A 738 -1.25 14.37 -6.66
N VAL A 739 -0.11 14.61 -7.32
CA VAL A 739 0.13 15.82 -8.12
C VAL A 739 -0.88 15.96 -9.26
N GLU A 740 -1.13 14.89 -10.01
CA GLU A 740 -2.12 14.88 -11.10
C GLU A 740 -3.54 15.18 -10.57
N ASP A 741 -3.92 14.59 -9.45
CA ASP A 741 -5.24 14.77 -8.84
C ASP A 741 -5.42 16.21 -8.32
N LEU A 742 -4.37 16.81 -7.73
CA LEU A 742 -4.36 18.22 -7.32
C LEU A 742 -4.49 19.16 -8.52
N ALA A 743 -3.78 18.88 -9.62
CA ALA A 743 -3.89 19.65 -10.85
C ALA A 743 -5.33 19.62 -11.40
N MET A 744 -6.01 18.47 -11.32
CA MET A 744 -7.43 18.36 -11.70
C MET A 744 -8.36 19.21 -10.81
N GLN A 745 -7.98 19.46 -9.57
CA GLN A 745 -8.70 20.34 -8.62
C GLN A 745 -8.34 21.83 -8.77
N GLY A 746 -7.50 22.18 -9.75
CA GLY A 746 -7.02 23.55 -9.95
C GLY A 746 -5.96 23.99 -8.94
N VAL A 747 -5.32 23.04 -8.25
CA VAL A 747 -4.19 23.29 -7.35
C VAL A 747 -2.90 22.99 -8.10
N TYR A 748 -2.06 24.01 -8.27
CA TYR A 748 -0.74 23.86 -8.87
C TYR A 748 0.24 23.36 -7.83
N THR A 749 1.12 22.43 -8.20
CA THR A 749 2.18 21.92 -7.34
C THR A 749 3.54 22.26 -7.93
N TYR A 750 4.46 22.77 -7.12
CA TYR A 750 5.83 23.06 -7.54
C TYR A 750 6.82 22.53 -6.50
N CYS A 751 7.86 21.82 -6.96
CA CYS A 751 8.85 21.21 -6.09
C CYS A 751 10.19 21.98 -6.14
N LEU A 752 10.65 22.45 -4.99
CA LEU A 752 12.02 22.92 -4.78
C LEU A 752 12.81 21.78 -4.15
N THR A 753 13.66 21.14 -4.94
CA THR A 753 14.48 20.02 -4.48
C THR A 753 15.90 20.49 -4.14
N LEU A 754 16.44 20.02 -3.03
CA LEU A 754 17.81 20.33 -2.59
C LEU A 754 18.83 19.28 -3.09
N ASP A 755 18.36 18.15 -3.64
CA ASP A 755 19.20 17.07 -4.15
C ASP A 755 19.69 17.36 -5.60
N PRO A 756 21.02 17.47 -5.83
CA PRO A 756 21.58 17.72 -7.16
C PRO A 756 21.40 16.55 -8.14
N ASN A 757 21.06 15.34 -7.69
CA ASN A 757 20.79 14.17 -8.52
C ASN A 757 19.29 13.96 -8.83
N ALA A 758 18.41 14.82 -8.33
CA ALA A 758 16.97 14.64 -8.34
C ALA A 758 16.28 14.76 -9.71
N ASP A 759 17.01 15.20 -10.74
CA ASP A 759 16.48 15.58 -12.05
C ASP A 759 15.57 14.54 -12.70
N ARG A 760 15.86 13.24 -12.57
CA ARG A 760 15.11 12.21 -13.32
C ARG A 760 13.81 11.78 -12.68
N TYR A 761 13.70 11.75 -11.35
CA TYR A 761 12.47 11.27 -10.70
C TYR A 761 11.51 12.42 -10.40
N VAL A 762 12.01 13.58 -9.95
CA VAL A 762 11.17 14.76 -9.67
C VAL A 762 10.48 15.24 -10.94
N ALA A 763 11.20 15.25 -12.08
CA ALA A 763 10.62 15.58 -13.38
C ALA A 763 9.49 14.62 -13.79
N ARG A 764 9.52 13.35 -13.36
CA ARG A 764 8.44 12.38 -13.64
C ARG A 764 7.21 12.59 -12.76
N ILE A 765 7.41 13.10 -11.54
CA ILE A 765 6.35 13.37 -10.56
C ILE A 765 5.65 14.70 -10.88
N PHE A 766 6.42 15.79 -10.99
CA PHE A 766 5.89 17.15 -11.14
C PHE A 766 5.86 17.65 -12.59
N GLY A 767 6.50 16.94 -13.53
CA GLY A 767 6.66 17.36 -14.93
C GLY A 767 7.91 18.24 -15.15
N GLU A 768 8.33 18.41 -16.41
CA GLU A 768 9.56 19.12 -16.79
C GLU A 768 9.61 20.59 -16.32
N ASN A 769 8.46 21.24 -16.14
CA ASN A 769 8.36 22.63 -15.70
C ASN A 769 7.87 22.78 -14.25
N GLY A 770 7.70 21.67 -13.52
CA GLY A 770 7.10 21.64 -12.19
C GLY A 770 8.10 21.57 -11.03
N TYR A 771 9.40 21.72 -11.30
CA TYR A 771 10.43 21.64 -10.26
C TYR A 771 11.64 22.54 -10.51
N SER A 772 12.44 22.76 -9.46
CA SER A 772 13.76 23.40 -9.57
C SER A 772 14.72 22.87 -8.52
N ILE A 773 15.96 22.63 -8.92
CA ILE A 773 17.06 22.27 -8.02
C ILE A 773 17.62 23.55 -7.39
N VAL A 774 17.74 23.54 -6.06
CA VAL A 774 18.35 24.61 -5.26
C VAL A 774 19.49 23.99 -4.45
N ASP A 775 20.70 24.15 -4.95
CA ASP A 775 21.93 23.70 -4.29
C ASP A 775 22.49 24.71 -3.27
N ASN A 776 21.92 25.92 -3.19
CA ASN A 776 22.28 26.97 -2.24
C ASN A 776 21.15 28.01 -2.12
N VAL A 777 20.89 28.54 -0.91
CA VAL A 777 19.95 29.66 -0.63
C VAL A 777 20.14 30.84 -1.59
N GLU A 778 21.39 31.14 -1.96
CA GLU A 778 21.72 32.27 -2.84
C GLU A 778 21.08 32.18 -4.23
N ARG A 779 20.71 30.97 -4.67
CA ARG A 779 20.09 30.72 -5.98
C ARG A 779 18.56 30.77 -5.96
N LEU A 780 17.93 30.82 -4.78
CA LEU A 780 16.47 30.98 -4.67
C LEU A 780 15.91 32.16 -5.48
N PRO A 781 16.51 33.37 -5.48
CA PRO A 781 16.00 34.49 -6.26
C PRO A 781 16.03 34.27 -7.77
N GLU A 782 16.92 33.40 -8.26
CA GLU A 782 17.04 33.12 -9.69
C GLU A 782 15.97 32.12 -10.16
N ARG A 783 15.50 31.25 -9.26
CA ARG A 783 14.50 30.21 -9.55
C ARG A 783 13.07 30.62 -9.25
N LEU A 784 12.83 31.52 -8.30
CA LEU A 784 11.47 31.97 -7.96
C LEU A 784 10.69 32.61 -9.13
N PRO A 785 11.30 33.42 -10.02
CA PRO A 785 10.59 33.99 -11.15
C PRO A 785 9.95 32.95 -12.08
N SER A 786 10.58 31.78 -12.28
CA SER A 786 9.97 30.72 -13.09
C SER A 786 8.76 30.06 -12.41
N VAL A 787 8.78 29.93 -11.08
CA VAL A 787 7.63 29.43 -10.28
C VAL A 787 6.40 30.31 -10.49
N PHE A 788 6.59 31.63 -10.35
CA PHE A 788 5.50 32.60 -10.45
C PHE A 788 5.10 32.92 -11.91
N ALA A 789 6.02 32.81 -12.88
CA ALA A 789 5.71 32.94 -14.30
C ALA A 789 4.84 31.78 -14.79
N ALA A 790 5.11 30.55 -14.35
CA ALA A 790 4.28 29.38 -14.67
C ALA A 790 2.84 29.52 -14.14
N LEU A 791 2.66 30.23 -13.02
CA LEU A 791 1.35 30.52 -12.45
C LEU A 791 0.60 31.66 -13.14
N THR A 792 1.29 32.60 -13.80
CA THR A 792 0.69 33.82 -14.38
C THR A 792 0.53 33.78 -15.91
N GLY A 793 1.11 32.78 -16.57
CA GLY A 793 1.04 32.53 -18.01
C GLY A 793 -0.33 32.15 -18.55
#